data_AF-A0AAD7U820-F1
#
_entry.id   AF-A0AAD7U820-F1
#
_cell.length_a   1.000
_cell.length_b   1.000
_cell.length_c   1.000
_cell.angle_alpha   90.00
_cell.angle_beta   90.00
_cell.angle_gamma   90.00
#
_symmetry.space_group_name_H-M   'P 1'
#
loop_
_entity.id
_entity.type
_entity.pdbx_description
1 polymer ?
#
loop_
_entity_poly.entity_id
_entity_poly.type
_entity_poly.pdbx_seq_one_letter_code
_entity_poly.pdbx_strand_id
1 'polypeptide(L)'
;MFKLLVVVVVIGGGAAVERTPRRTAARAVGKEGFEEEEAKKKKKKSVGCLIVGLGGNNGVTVVAGLVANRRKVEWEGSKRKCEADWTGCVTQQASRREAYELCAFEDAKIGGWDVRETRLGDALVEARILDPTLASEVRDEMNTMGVWPGVWDPEYIGETQHATATRTIEGSIPEKLERVRRDIRGFREGVDGHTTVVWSASVEAPSALDPELVSTADRLLETLSDSRIERVPPSLVYAAAAALEGCSFVNGGSQDTICPGLEELFARHGGYCLGTDFKAGQTKFKSAAVEYLQALALRVKVVASSNHLGNNDMKSLLGRPQRDAKLRVKSDIFPPDSTIESHVVSVMYAPYVGDEKRDFVEYTSEAFLSQLHTMVTYTRCSDSVLCAPLIIDACVWCDAFRRRRVPRSEVEKALAYLFKVSSSSSSENSYYFFAQMRDLEEACRQHLRRRRATTTAGEPPLVACAGLACLDLELGRASTPSSLESIATFRGTTEKPGGSAPQVATALAGLGQRCVVVSNLGDDAPGARLRSLLAEIGVECLGRGGSTGVAVVPVFEAGGRGCYFDPGANADFGPEDVAAALKDLEDDDVAALHVGYPHLLPSLCGDALADVLVDSAAKSLLTSLDLNGIQPHHRLGDAVLPKRATAAVDVLHANRREAATLLGQTDANLSDLARDLARQSGAALVSVTDGANGAVLVVADADRLGASSIPLAWASSEARVPAYSPAGATTVNANGAGDAFVAGLITGALRAKSDDATSFSLDHVGKLAALAAYLRVVRAPPMHLSDIVDALDAADAGNRSILLDDESAHSSFVLPPELPIAERPPPRQDAPPGLP
;
A
#
# COMPACT_ATOMS: atom_id res chain seq x y z
N MET A 1 22.10 -26.86 -30.36
CA MET A 1 20.72 -26.98 -30.89
C MET A 1 19.83 -26.04 -30.08
N PHE A 2 19.76 -24.77 -30.47
CA PHE A 2 18.86 -23.78 -29.90
C PHE A 2 17.74 -23.54 -30.91
N LYS A 3 16.48 -23.80 -30.54
CA LYS A 3 15.31 -23.50 -31.38
C LYS A 3 14.91 -22.04 -31.17
N LEU A 4 15.17 -21.26 -32.22
CA LEU A 4 14.58 -19.95 -32.49
C LEU A 4 13.07 -20.12 -32.73
N LEU A 5 12.21 -19.42 -32.00
CA LEU A 5 10.79 -19.30 -32.34
C LEU A 5 10.58 -17.94 -33.01
N VAL A 6 10.39 -17.97 -34.32
CA VAL A 6 10.02 -16.84 -35.18
C VAL A 6 8.50 -16.70 -35.14
N VAL A 7 7.99 -15.53 -34.75
CA VAL A 7 6.56 -15.19 -34.86
C VAL A 7 6.30 -14.67 -36.27
N VAL A 8 5.50 -15.41 -37.03
CA VAL A 8 4.99 -15.01 -38.35
C VAL A 8 3.69 -14.24 -38.14
N VAL A 9 3.66 -12.98 -38.59
CA VAL A 9 2.46 -12.15 -38.67
C VAL A 9 1.70 -12.54 -39.94
N VAL A 10 0.49 -13.07 -39.79
CA VAL A 10 -0.44 -13.30 -40.90
C VAL A 10 -1.32 -12.06 -41.07
N ILE A 11 -1.18 -11.40 -42.22
CA ILE A 11 -2.04 -10.31 -42.67
C ILE A 11 -3.29 -10.93 -43.30
N GLY A 12 -4.44 -10.81 -42.63
CA GLY A 12 -5.76 -11.20 -43.13
C GLY A 12 -6.56 -9.98 -43.57
N GLY A 13 -6.88 -9.92 -44.87
CA GLY A 13 -7.56 -8.81 -45.53
C GLY A 13 -9.02 -8.60 -45.13
N GLY A 14 -9.48 -7.37 -45.38
CA GLY A 14 -10.82 -6.89 -45.06
C GLY A 14 -11.93 -7.46 -45.94
N ALA A 15 -13.11 -7.58 -45.34
CA ALA A 15 -14.39 -7.61 -46.03
C ALA A 15 -15.33 -6.64 -45.29
N ALA A 16 -15.89 -5.71 -46.05
CA ALA A 16 -16.84 -4.70 -45.60
C ALA A 16 -18.17 -5.34 -45.18
N VAL A 17 -18.74 -4.85 -44.08
CA VAL A 17 -20.14 -5.10 -43.71
C VAL A 17 -20.82 -3.76 -43.45
N GLU A 18 -21.89 -3.54 -44.20
CA GLU A 18 -22.73 -2.34 -44.24
C GLU A 18 -23.30 -1.95 -42.87
N ARG A 19 -23.22 -0.65 -42.54
CA ARG A 19 -23.96 -0.05 -41.44
C ARG A 19 -25.36 0.34 -41.92
N THR A 20 -26.38 -0.30 -41.35
CA THR A 20 -27.77 0.17 -41.42
C THR A 20 -28.02 1.28 -40.38
N PRO A 21 -28.77 2.35 -40.71
CA PRO A 21 -28.96 3.51 -39.84
C PRO A 21 -30.08 3.25 -38.83
N ARG A 22 -29.79 3.34 -37.53
CA ARG A 22 -30.83 3.39 -36.48
C ARG A 22 -31.34 4.83 -36.32
N ARG A 23 -32.65 4.95 -36.52
CA ARG A 23 -33.50 6.13 -36.36
C ARG A 23 -33.28 6.85 -35.03
N THR A 24 -33.19 8.17 -35.16
CA THR A 24 -33.42 9.17 -34.12
C THR A 24 -34.82 9.04 -33.53
N ALA A 25 -34.90 8.88 -32.21
CA ALA A 25 -36.09 9.19 -31.42
C ALA A 25 -35.68 10.20 -30.35
N ALA A 26 -36.01 11.46 -30.61
CA ALA A 26 -35.90 12.54 -29.63
C ALA A 26 -36.89 12.25 -28.49
N ARG A 27 -36.39 12.18 -27.26
CA ARG A 27 -37.20 12.27 -26.05
C ARG A 27 -36.64 13.42 -25.22
N ALA A 28 -37.50 14.41 -24.97
CA ALA A 28 -37.20 15.61 -24.24
C ALA A 28 -36.66 15.29 -22.84
N VAL A 29 -35.44 15.75 -22.55
CA VAL A 29 -34.88 15.81 -21.20
C VAL A 29 -35.12 17.23 -20.70
N GLY A 30 -35.77 17.33 -19.55
CA GLY A 30 -36.07 18.60 -18.88
C GLY A 30 -34.80 19.39 -18.57
N LYS A 31 -34.95 20.72 -18.55
CA LYS A 31 -33.91 21.72 -18.26
C LYS A 31 -33.33 21.67 -16.84
N GLU A 32 -33.62 20.64 -16.04
CA GLU A 32 -33.15 20.52 -14.65
C GLU A 32 -31.93 19.60 -14.49
N GLY A 33 -31.51 18.90 -15.56
CA GLY A 33 -30.36 17.97 -15.53
C GLY A 33 -29.01 18.56 -15.94
N PHE A 34 -28.92 19.85 -16.25
CA PHE A 34 -27.69 20.48 -16.74
C PHE A 34 -26.88 21.24 -15.68
N GLU A 35 -27.44 21.46 -14.49
CA GLU A 35 -26.73 22.14 -13.39
C GLU A 35 -26.06 21.15 -12.40
N GLU A 36 -26.47 19.87 -12.35
CA GLU A 36 -25.83 18.87 -11.49
C GLU A 36 -24.60 18.19 -12.12
N GLU A 37 -24.46 18.16 -13.45
CA GLU A 37 -23.28 17.57 -14.12
C GLU A 37 -22.03 18.47 -14.08
N GLU A 38 -22.16 19.77 -13.82
CA GLU A 38 -21.01 20.67 -13.62
C GLU A 38 -20.46 20.65 -12.18
N ALA A 39 -21.21 20.15 -11.20
CA ALA A 39 -20.86 20.24 -9.77
C ALA A 39 -19.91 19.12 -9.24
N LYS A 40 -19.50 18.14 -10.07
CA LYS A 40 -18.56 17.07 -9.66
C LYS A 40 -17.34 16.90 -10.57
N LYS A 41 -16.84 17.97 -11.22
CA LYS A 41 -15.43 17.97 -11.67
C LYS A 41 -14.54 17.98 -10.43
N LYS A 42 -14.05 16.80 -10.01
CA LYS A 42 -12.97 16.66 -9.02
C LYS A 42 -11.90 17.70 -9.37
N LYS A 43 -11.68 18.67 -8.47
CA LYS A 43 -10.63 19.70 -8.61
C LYS A 43 -9.33 18.98 -8.98
N LYS A 44 -8.76 19.29 -10.16
CA LYS A 44 -7.48 18.72 -10.58
C LYS A 44 -6.42 19.17 -9.58
N LYS A 45 -5.84 18.24 -8.83
CA LYS A 45 -4.82 18.56 -7.82
C LYS A 45 -3.50 18.85 -8.52
N SER A 46 -2.89 20.00 -8.26
CA SER A 46 -1.56 20.37 -8.78
C SER A 46 -0.45 20.10 -7.76
N VAL A 47 0.68 19.55 -8.18
CA VAL A 47 1.92 19.51 -7.38
C VAL A 47 2.72 20.82 -7.51
N GLY A 48 3.41 21.24 -6.46
CA GLY A 48 4.31 22.40 -6.48
C GLY A 48 5.77 22.00 -6.70
N CYS A 49 6.43 22.60 -7.69
CA CYS A 49 7.84 22.38 -8.00
C CYS A 49 8.59 23.71 -7.96
N LEU A 50 9.48 23.87 -6.99
CA LEU A 50 10.32 25.06 -6.82
C LEU A 50 11.77 24.69 -7.12
N ILE A 51 12.37 25.29 -8.15
CA ILE A 51 13.73 24.93 -8.58
C ILE A 51 14.71 26.05 -8.20
N VAL A 52 15.75 25.71 -7.44
CA VAL A 52 16.93 26.57 -7.26
C VAL A 52 17.85 26.34 -8.46
N GLY A 53 18.19 27.40 -9.19
CA GLY A 53 18.84 27.31 -10.50
C GLY A 53 17.85 27.11 -11.65
N LEU A 54 16.67 27.74 -11.58
CA LEU A 54 15.58 27.55 -12.56
C LEU A 54 15.97 27.90 -14.00
N GLY A 55 16.84 28.89 -14.20
CA GLY A 55 17.39 29.25 -15.52
C GLY A 55 18.52 28.33 -15.97
N GLY A 56 18.91 27.33 -15.17
CA GLY A 56 19.94 26.35 -15.52
C GLY A 56 19.43 25.35 -16.55
N ASN A 57 20.34 24.60 -17.17
CA ASN A 57 20.01 23.62 -18.22
C ASN A 57 18.86 22.69 -17.84
N ASN A 58 18.88 22.11 -16.63
CA ASN A 58 17.81 21.25 -16.14
C ASN A 58 16.50 22.01 -15.93
N GLY A 59 16.57 23.18 -15.28
CA GLY A 59 15.39 23.99 -14.96
C GLY A 59 14.63 24.45 -16.22
N VAL A 60 15.33 24.99 -17.21
CA VAL A 60 14.71 25.40 -18.49
C VAL A 60 14.17 24.20 -19.27
N THR A 61 14.80 23.02 -19.15
CA THR A 61 14.32 21.78 -19.79
C THR A 61 13.02 21.29 -19.14
N VAL A 62 12.91 21.32 -17.80
CA VAL A 62 11.67 20.97 -17.08
C VAL A 62 10.55 21.94 -17.46
N VAL A 63 10.81 23.24 -17.47
CA VAL A 63 9.82 24.27 -17.84
C VAL A 63 9.37 24.09 -19.30
N ALA A 64 10.31 23.88 -20.22
CA ALA A 64 9.98 23.66 -21.63
C ALA A 64 9.12 22.40 -21.81
N GLY A 65 9.45 21.30 -21.13
CA GLY A 65 8.66 20.08 -21.14
C GLY A 65 7.23 20.29 -20.61
N LEU A 66 7.07 21.07 -19.53
CA LEU A 66 5.76 21.43 -19.00
C LEU A 66 4.92 22.25 -19.98
N VAL A 67 5.49 23.32 -20.55
CA VAL A 67 4.81 24.19 -21.52
C VAL A 67 4.43 23.41 -22.78
N ALA A 68 5.36 22.62 -23.32
CA ALA A 68 5.14 21.82 -24.51
C ALA A 68 4.01 20.80 -24.33
N ASN A 69 3.99 20.06 -23.21
CA ASN A 69 2.94 19.07 -22.93
C ASN A 69 1.58 19.74 -22.68
N ARG A 70 1.52 20.86 -21.97
CA ARG A 70 0.27 21.62 -21.75
C ARG A 70 -0.37 22.08 -23.06
N ARG A 71 0.46 22.57 -23.97
CA ARG A 71 0.03 23.06 -25.29
C ARG A 71 -0.10 21.94 -26.33
N LYS A 72 0.30 20.72 -26.00
CA LYS A 72 0.39 19.59 -26.92
C LYS A 72 1.18 19.96 -28.18
N VAL A 73 2.34 20.56 -27.98
CA VAL A 73 3.20 21.05 -29.06
C VAL A 73 3.67 19.87 -29.91
N GLU A 74 3.55 20.02 -31.23
CA GLU A 74 4.19 19.17 -32.21
C GLU A 74 5.29 19.98 -32.91
N TRP A 75 6.41 19.33 -33.24
CA TRP A 75 7.50 19.99 -33.95
C TRP A 75 8.18 19.04 -34.93
N GLU A 76 8.87 19.61 -35.91
CA GLU A 76 9.77 18.84 -36.78
C GLU A 76 11.09 18.61 -36.04
N GLY A 77 11.32 17.38 -35.60
CA GLY A 77 12.57 16.94 -35.02
C GLY A 77 13.56 16.49 -36.09
N SER A 78 14.82 16.28 -35.70
CA SER A 78 15.91 15.92 -36.63
C SER A 78 15.70 14.63 -37.45
N LYS A 79 14.79 13.75 -37.03
CA LYS A 79 14.55 12.44 -37.68
C LYS A 79 13.10 12.23 -38.14
N ARG A 80 12.16 12.92 -37.52
CA ARG A 80 10.71 12.75 -37.73
C ARG A 80 9.98 13.92 -37.10
N LYS A 81 8.70 14.04 -37.46
CA LYS A 81 7.73 14.81 -36.68
C LYS A 81 7.61 14.20 -35.27
N CYS A 82 7.65 15.07 -34.27
CA CYS A 82 7.61 14.75 -32.85
C CYS A 82 6.40 15.43 -32.19
N GLU A 83 5.96 14.87 -31.08
CA GLU A 83 4.91 15.41 -30.21
C GLU A 83 5.43 15.45 -28.78
N ALA A 84 4.92 16.39 -27.98
CA ALA A 84 5.31 16.51 -26.58
C ALA A 84 4.81 15.30 -25.79
N ASP A 85 5.72 14.70 -25.01
CA ASP A 85 5.42 13.57 -24.14
C ASP A 85 6.17 13.67 -22.80
N TRP A 86 5.98 12.66 -21.96
CA TRP A 86 6.65 12.53 -20.65
C TRP A 86 7.66 11.38 -20.63
N THR A 87 8.23 11.01 -21.78
CA THR A 87 9.18 9.90 -21.89
C THR A 87 10.35 10.11 -20.94
N GLY A 88 10.70 9.04 -20.20
CA GLY A 88 11.74 9.06 -19.18
C GLY A 88 11.26 9.42 -17.77
N CYS A 89 10.05 9.95 -17.61
CA CYS A 89 9.45 10.21 -16.29
C CYS A 89 8.72 8.96 -15.80
N VAL A 90 9.24 8.31 -14.76
CA VAL A 90 8.64 7.10 -14.18
C VAL A 90 7.22 7.40 -13.71
N THR A 91 7.02 8.53 -13.02
CA THR A 91 5.74 8.92 -12.44
C THR A 91 4.67 9.24 -13.48
N GLN A 92 5.04 9.57 -14.72
CA GLN A 92 4.09 10.05 -15.73
C GLN A 92 3.59 8.97 -16.69
N GLN A 93 4.12 7.74 -16.58
CA GLN A 93 3.59 6.59 -17.30
C GLN A 93 2.10 6.41 -16.98
N ALA A 94 1.25 6.28 -18.00
CA ALA A 94 -0.20 6.25 -17.83
C ALA A 94 -0.65 5.15 -16.85
N SER A 95 -0.13 3.93 -17.02
CA SER A 95 -0.41 2.79 -16.14
C SER A 95 -0.04 3.07 -14.68
N ARG A 96 1.11 3.70 -14.45
CA ARG A 96 1.60 4.03 -13.11
C ARG A 96 0.80 5.17 -12.47
N ARG A 97 0.49 6.23 -13.23
CA ARG A 97 -0.35 7.34 -12.74
C ARG A 97 -1.72 6.85 -12.29
N GLU A 98 -2.33 5.99 -13.09
CA GLU A 98 -3.63 5.42 -12.79
C GLU A 98 -3.59 4.49 -11.57
N ALA A 99 -2.60 3.59 -11.51
CA ALA A 99 -2.47 2.61 -10.43
C ALA A 99 -2.25 3.25 -9.04
N TYR A 100 -1.55 4.39 -8.99
CA TYR A 100 -1.11 5.01 -7.73
C TYR A 100 -1.66 6.43 -7.50
N GLU A 101 -2.64 6.88 -8.29
CA GLU A 101 -3.23 8.23 -8.19
C GLU A 101 -2.19 9.36 -8.18
N LEU A 102 -1.22 9.26 -9.08
CA LEU A 102 -0.17 10.26 -9.19
C LEU A 102 -0.71 11.50 -9.91
N CYS A 103 -0.26 12.67 -9.45
CA CYS A 103 -0.55 13.93 -10.12
C CYS A 103 0.00 13.91 -11.55
N ALA A 104 -0.83 14.31 -12.52
CA ALA A 104 -0.33 14.64 -13.84
C ALA A 104 0.56 15.88 -13.72
N PHE A 105 1.80 15.81 -14.19
CA PHE A 105 2.72 16.94 -14.07
C PHE A 105 2.30 18.14 -14.95
N GLU A 106 1.45 17.90 -15.96
CA GLU A 106 0.77 18.92 -16.77
C GLU A 106 0.04 19.96 -15.91
N ASP A 107 -0.49 19.54 -14.75
CA ASP A 107 -1.22 20.42 -13.83
C ASP A 107 -0.28 21.09 -12.79
N ALA A 108 1.02 20.77 -12.77
CA ALA A 108 1.98 21.25 -11.78
C ALA A 108 2.22 22.77 -11.81
N LYS A 109 2.41 23.40 -10.65
CA LYS A 109 2.93 24.77 -10.60
C LYS A 109 4.45 24.71 -10.53
N ILE A 110 5.11 25.55 -11.33
CA ILE A 110 6.57 25.70 -11.33
C ILE A 110 6.95 27.14 -11.01
N GLY A 111 7.94 27.30 -10.15
CA GLY A 111 8.59 28.56 -9.83
C GLY A 111 10.04 28.31 -9.39
N GLY A 112 10.76 29.36 -9.03
CA GLY A 112 12.13 29.17 -8.56
C GLY A 112 13.01 30.41 -8.62
N TRP A 113 14.28 30.18 -8.32
CA TRP A 113 15.30 31.20 -8.17
C TRP A 113 16.43 30.95 -9.15
N ASP A 114 17.07 32.03 -9.61
CA ASP A 114 18.35 31.96 -10.32
C ASP A 114 19.14 33.24 -9.99
N VAL A 115 20.47 33.10 -9.94
CA VAL A 115 21.37 34.24 -9.72
C VAL A 115 21.65 35.00 -11.02
N ARG A 116 21.19 34.50 -12.17
CA ARG A 116 21.33 35.15 -13.48
C ARG A 116 20.07 35.92 -13.86
N GLU A 117 20.23 36.97 -14.65
CA GLU A 117 19.10 37.75 -15.19
C GLU A 117 18.52 37.21 -16.50
N THR A 118 19.17 36.23 -17.13
CA THR A 118 18.70 35.64 -18.39
C THR A 118 17.29 35.07 -18.23
N ARG A 119 16.36 35.51 -19.07
CA ARG A 119 14.98 35.00 -19.07
C ARG A 119 14.95 33.53 -19.51
N LEU A 120 13.99 32.76 -19.01
CA LEU A 120 13.99 31.29 -19.16
C LEU A 120 13.98 30.81 -20.62
N GLY A 121 13.20 31.45 -21.49
CA GLY A 121 13.13 31.10 -22.91
C GLY A 121 14.41 31.45 -23.66
N ASP A 122 15.08 32.54 -23.28
CA ASP A 122 16.40 32.90 -23.83
C ASP A 122 17.48 31.91 -23.36
N ALA A 123 17.46 31.56 -22.07
CA ALA A 123 18.35 30.55 -21.50
C ALA A 123 18.15 29.15 -22.14
N LEU A 124 16.91 28.78 -22.49
CA LEU A 124 16.61 27.54 -23.21
C LEU A 124 17.30 27.50 -24.58
N VAL A 125 17.20 28.58 -25.35
CA VAL A 125 17.82 28.68 -26.68
C VAL A 125 19.34 28.67 -26.58
N GLU A 126 19.90 29.39 -25.61
CA GLU A 126 21.35 29.41 -25.35
C GLU A 126 21.89 28.04 -24.96
N ALA A 127 21.13 27.26 -24.19
CA ALA A 127 21.54 25.94 -23.72
C ALA A 127 21.65 24.88 -24.82
N ARG A 128 20.93 25.05 -25.95
CA ARG A 128 20.95 24.15 -27.12
C ARG A 128 20.72 22.67 -26.79
N ILE A 129 19.77 22.41 -25.90
CA ILE A 129 19.42 21.07 -25.42
C ILE A 129 18.37 20.42 -26.32
N LEU A 130 17.31 21.18 -26.63
CA LEU A 130 16.15 20.72 -27.39
C LEU A 130 16.28 21.08 -28.88
N ASP A 131 15.47 20.44 -29.71
CA ASP A 131 15.36 20.81 -31.13
C ASP A 131 15.05 22.32 -31.26
N PRO A 132 15.72 23.07 -32.16
CA PRO A 132 15.53 24.52 -32.27
C PRO A 132 14.08 24.95 -32.52
N THR A 133 13.32 24.15 -33.26
CA THR A 133 11.90 24.38 -33.55
C THR A 133 11.05 24.31 -32.28
N LEU A 134 11.24 23.27 -31.46
CA LEU A 134 10.59 23.15 -30.16
C LEU A 134 10.98 24.30 -29.23
N ALA A 135 12.29 24.59 -29.12
CA ALA A 135 12.78 25.67 -28.25
C ALA A 135 12.19 27.03 -28.64
N SER A 136 12.08 27.32 -29.95
CA SER A 136 11.45 28.54 -30.45
C SER A 136 9.96 28.60 -30.11
N GLU A 137 9.24 27.48 -30.18
CA GLU A 137 7.78 27.42 -30.00
C GLU A 137 7.34 27.71 -28.54
N VAL A 138 8.18 27.35 -27.57
CA VAL A 138 7.89 27.55 -26.14
C VAL A 138 8.57 28.79 -25.55
N ARG A 139 9.54 29.39 -26.27
CA ARG A 139 10.40 30.47 -25.77
C ARG A 139 9.63 31.66 -25.22
N ASP A 140 8.70 32.21 -25.99
CA ASP A 140 8.08 33.49 -25.64
C ASP A 140 7.20 33.36 -24.38
N GLU A 141 6.47 32.24 -24.24
CA GLU A 141 5.71 31.91 -23.04
C GLU A 141 6.63 31.71 -21.82
N MET A 142 7.73 30.98 -21.97
CA MET A 142 8.73 30.82 -20.92
C MET A 142 9.33 32.16 -20.46
N ASN A 143 9.52 33.10 -21.39
CA ASN A 143 10.01 34.45 -21.08
C ASN A 143 9.00 35.31 -20.30
N THR A 144 7.73 34.92 -20.20
CA THR A 144 6.74 35.58 -19.33
C THR A 144 6.81 35.12 -17.88
N MET A 145 7.47 33.99 -17.60
CA MET A 145 7.58 33.45 -16.26
C MET A 145 8.59 34.25 -15.42
N GLY A 146 8.14 34.69 -14.24
CA GLY A 146 9.01 35.37 -13.27
C GLY A 146 10.01 34.42 -12.62
N VAL A 147 11.23 34.90 -12.41
CA VAL A 147 12.29 34.20 -11.67
C VAL A 147 12.72 35.06 -10.48
N TRP A 148 12.73 34.50 -9.28
CA TRP A 148 13.17 35.24 -8.09
C TRP A 148 14.70 35.36 -8.04
N PRO A 149 15.26 36.43 -7.44
CA PRO A 149 16.69 36.53 -7.21
C PRO A 149 17.19 35.41 -6.31
N GLY A 150 18.36 34.85 -6.59
CA GLY A 150 18.91 33.72 -5.82
C GLY A 150 19.80 34.14 -4.65
N VAL A 151 19.89 33.29 -3.61
CA VAL A 151 20.95 33.36 -2.61
C VAL A 151 22.30 33.06 -3.28
N TRP A 152 23.27 33.94 -3.07
CA TRP A 152 24.61 33.85 -3.65
C TRP A 152 25.68 34.03 -2.59
N ASP A 153 26.72 33.19 -2.68
CA ASP A 153 27.98 33.37 -1.98
C ASP A 153 29.13 32.88 -2.89
N PRO A 154 30.05 33.77 -3.30
CA PRO A 154 31.12 33.44 -4.24
C PRO A 154 32.17 32.46 -3.68
N GLU A 155 32.23 32.23 -2.37
CA GLU A 155 33.18 31.28 -1.76
C GLU A 155 32.74 29.82 -1.99
N TYR A 156 31.44 29.57 -2.06
CA TYR A 156 30.90 28.22 -2.27
C TYR A 156 30.81 27.86 -3.76
N ILE A 157 30.66 28.84 -4.66
CA ILE A 157 30.48 28.59 -6.10
C ILE A 157 31.73 28.96 -6.88
N GLY A 158 32.08 28.13 -7.88
CA GLY A 158 33.29 28.33 -8.68
C GLY A 158 33.34 29.69 -9.40
N GLU A 159 34.54 30.27 -9.49
CA GLU A 159 34.81 31.60 -10.08
C GLU A 159 34.23 31.80 -11.49
N THR A 160 34.07 30.72 -12.26
CA THR A 160 33.49 30.75 -13.61
C THR A 160 32.05 31.23 -13.66
N GLN A 161 31.37 31.29 -12.50
CA GLN A 161 29.98 31.73 -12.34
C GLN A 161 29.86 33.18 -11.84
N HIS A 162 30.94 33.78 -11.33
CA HIS A 162 30.86 35.08 -10.63
C HIS A 162 30.34 36.20 -11.54
N ALA A 163 30.82 36.24 -12.79
CA ALA A 163 30.43 37.29 -13.73
C ALA A 163 28.94 37.23 -14.16
N THR A 164 28.29 36.08 -14.00
CA THR A 164 26.89 35.89 -14.39
C THR A 164 25.92 35.99 -13.21
N ALA A 165 26.41 35.97 -11.97
CA ALA A 165 25.62 36.11 -10.75
C ALA A 165 25.24 37.57 -10.47
N THR A 166 24.28 38.12 -11.23
CA THR A 166 23.84 39.52 -11.16
C THR A 166 22.47 39.73 -10.49
N ARG A 167 21.71 38.66 -10.28
CA ARG A 167 20.33 38.66 -9.73
C ARG A 167 20.29 38.04 -8.34
N THR A 168 20.92 38.68 -7.37
CA THR A 168 21.16 38.11 -6.04
C THR A 168 20.24 38.68 -4.95
N ILE A 169 20.02 37.90 -3.89
CA ILE A 169 19.40 38.38 -2.64
C ILE A 169 20.49 39.02 -1.79
N GLU A 170 20.37 40.32 -1.55
CA GLU A 170 21.23 41.08 -0.66
C GLU A 170 20.82 40.94 0.82
N GLY A 171 21.76 41.22 1.73
CA GLY A 171 21.54 41.22 3.18
C GLY A 171 22.23 40.07 3.92
N SER A 172 21.98 40.02 5.23
CA SER A 172 22.47 39.00 6.15
C SER A 172 21.81 37.62 5.92
N ILE A 173 22.38 36.56 6.48
CA ILE A 173 21.82 35.19 6.37
C ILE A 173 20.36 35.10 6.86
N PRO A 174 19.98 35.69 8.02
CA PRO A 174 18.58 35.68 8.46
C PRO A 174 17.63 36.37 7.49
N GLU A 175 18.06 37.49 6.87
CA GLU A 175 17.27 38.22 5.88
C GLU A 175 17.11 37.42 4.59
N LYS A 176 18.18 36.76 4.13
CA LYS A 176 18.15 35.84 3.00
C LYS A 176 17.20 34.66 3.26
N LEU A 177 17.28 34.03 4.43
CA LEU A 177 16.39 32.94 4.84
C LEU A 177 14.92 33.38 4.83
N GLU A 178 14.59 34.50 5.47
CA GLU A 178 13.22 35.00 5.54
C GLU A 178 12.68 35.42 4.17
N ARG A 179 13.55 35.94 3.29
CA ARG A 179 13.19 36.21 1.90
C ARG A 179 12.78 34.93 1.16
N VAL A 180 13.61 33.88 1.22
CA VAL A 180 13.30 32.60 0.57
C VAL A 180 12.01 31.99 1.13
N ARG A 181 11.81 32.04 2.45
CA ARG A 181 10.57 31.60 3.11
C ARG A 181 9.34 32.34 2.60
N ARG A 182 9.43 33.67 2.44
CA ARG A 182 8.35 34.49 1.88
C ARG A 182 8.01 34.09 0.45
N ASP A 183 9.02 33.87 -0.38
CA ASP A 183 8.83 33.43 -1.77
C ASP A 183 8.13 32.05 -1.81
N ILE A 184 8.53 31.10 -0.94
CA ILE A 184 7.89 29.78 -0.79
C ILE A 184 6.42 29.93 -0.35
N ARG A 185 6.13 30.74 0.68
CA ARG A 185 4.76 30.94 1.17
C ARG A 185 3.84 31.47 0.08
N GLY A 186 4.26 32.53 -0.62
CA GLY A 186 3.47 33.12 -1.70
C GLY A 186 3.24 32.15 -2.86
N PHE A 187 4.22 31.32 -3.21
CA PHE A 187 4.04 30.31 -4.25
C PHE A 187 3.00 29.25 -3.87
N ARG A 188 3.01 28.78 -2.62
CA ARG A 188 2.15 27.69 -2.14
C ARG A 188 0.68 28.04 -2.10
N GLU A 189 0.32 29.32 -2.00
CA GLU A 189 -1.09 29.76 -2.04
C GLU A 189 -1.80 29.32 -3.33
N GLY A 190 -1.06 29.08 -4.42
CA GLY A 190 -1.58 28.61 -5.71
C GLY A 190 -1.46 27.10 -5.97
N VAL A 191 -1.04 26.30 -5.00
CA VAL A 191 -0.76 24.86 -5.14
C VAL A 191 -1.74 24.03 -4.32
N ASP A 192 -2.52 23.14 -4.95
CA ASP A 192 -3.46 22.27 -4.22
C ASP A 192 -2.77 21.08 -3.48
N GLY A 193 -1.62 20.61 -3.97
CA GLY A 193 -0.87 19.46 -3.47
C GLY A 193 0.37 19.82 -2.64
N HIS A 194 1.29 18.87 -2.51
CA HIS A 194 2.56 19.10 -1.82
C HIS A 194 3.53 19.93 -2.68
N THR A 195 4.40 20.70 -2.01
CA THR A 195 5.45 21.48 -2.70
C THR A 195 6.83 20.93 -2.36
N THR A 196 7.64 20.74 -3.39
CA THR A 196 9.03 20.29 -3.27
C THR A 196 9.98 21.37 -3.80
N VAL A 197 10.95 21.76 -2.98
CA VAL A 197 12.09 22.61 -3.36
C VAL A 197 13.22 21.71 -3.84
N VAL A 198 13.70 21.92 -5.06
CA VAL A 198 14.72 21.10 -5.71
C VAL A 198 15.95 21.95 -5.96
N TRP A 199 17.08 21.55 -5.39
CA TRP A 199 18.37 22.12 -5.75
C TRP A 199 18.82 21.55 -7.09
N SER A 200 18.84 22.40 -8.12
CA SER A 200 19.44 22.10 -9.44
C SER A 200 20.38 23.23 -9.90
N ALA A 201 20.97 23.95 -8.94
CA ALA A 201 21.97 24.99 -9.17
C ALA A 201 23.38 24.38 -9.28
N SER A 202 24.37 25.22 -9.56
CA SER A 202 25.78 24.83 -9.61
C SER A 202 26.22 24.10 -8.33
N VAL A 203 27.14 23.14 -8.48
CA VAL A 203 27.68 22.39 -7.35
C VAL A 203 28.46 23.34 -6.44
N GLU A 204 28.12 23.34 -5.16
CA GLU A 204 28.86 24.07 -4.13
C GLU A 204 30.13 23.32 -3.72
N ALA A 205 31.13 24.07 -3.27
CA ALA A 205 32.22 23.52 -2.48
C ALA A 205 31.68 22.88 -1.19
N PRO A 206 32.42 21.94 -0.58
CA PRO A 206 32.05 21.41 0.74
C PRO A 206 31.79 22.53 1.74
N SER A 207 30.79 22.36 2.61
CA SER A 207 30.31 23.41 3.49
C SER A 207 31.39 24.03 4.38
N ALA A 208 32.36 23.20 4.82
CA ALA A 208 33.43 23.55 5.76
C ALA A 208 32.95 24.22 7.06
N LEU A 209 31.66 24.09 7.38
CA LEU A 209 31.09 24.56 8.64
C LEU A 209 31.57 23.65 9.76
N ASP A 210 31.73 24.22 10.96
CA ASP A 210 31.92 23.43 12.17
C ASP A 210 30.69 22.52 12.37
N PRO A 211 30.86 21.18 12.43
CA PRO A 211 29.75 20.25 12.60
C PRO A 211 28.86 20.57 13.80
N GLU A 212 29.38 21.20 14.86
CA GLU A 212 28.62 21.61 16.03
C GLU A 212 27.56 22.69 15.72
N LEU A 213 27.78 23.51 14.71
CA LEU A 213 26.83 24.56 14.27
C LEU A 213 25.60 23.96 13.58
N VAL A 214 25.70 22.72 13.09
CA VAL A 214 24.66 22.06 12.30
C VAL A 214 24.31 20.67 12.85
N SER A 215 24.63 20.41 14.12
CA SER A 215 24.49 19.11 14.79
C SER A 215 23.05 18.77 15.18
N THR A 216 22.23 19.78 15.49
CA THR A 216 20.81 19.63 15.84
C THR A 216 19.98 20.70 15.16
N ALA A 217 18.67 20.51 15.10
CA ALA A 217 17.76 21.48 14.50
C ALA A 217 17.86 22.86 15.18
N ASP A 218 17.99 22.89 16.51
CA ASP A 218 18.11 24.14 17.26
C ASP A 218 19.44 24.85 16.95
N ARG A 219 20.55 24.11 16.90
CA ARG A 219 21.86 24.66 16.53
C ARG A 219 21.90 25.21 15.12
N LEU A 220 21.28 24.50 14.18
CA LEU A 220 21.15 24.96 12.79
C LEU A 220 20.36 26.28 12.73
N LEU A 221 19.23 26.37 13.44
CA LEU A 221 18.41 27.59 13.47
C LEU A 221 19.11 28.76 14.18
N GLU A 222 19.84 28.50 15.26
CA GLU A 222 20.71 29.50 15.92
C GLU A 222 21.74 30.04 14.94
N THR A 223 22.45 29.15 14.22
CA THR A 223 23.47 29.51 13.23
C THR A 223 22.89 30.35 12.10
N LEU A 224 21.72 29.97 11.56
CA LEU A 224 21.06 30.72 10.49
C LEU A 224 20.45 32.05 10.96
N SER A 225 20.24 32.22 12.27
CA SER A 225 19.69 33.44 12.88
C SER A 225 20.76 34.38 13.43
N ASP A 226 21.99 33.90 13.60
CA ASP A 226 23.10 34.69 14.16
C ASP A 226 23.74 35.60 13.10
N SER A 227 23.47 36.90 13.21
CA SER A 227 24.07 37.93 12.35
C SER A 227 25.61 37.99 12.36
N ARG A 228 26.27 37.34 13.34
CA ARG A 228 27.74 37.25 13.40
C ARG A 228 28.29 36.15 12.48
N ILE A 229 27.46 35.18 12.08
CA ILE A 229 27.83 34.21 11.07
C ILE A 229 27.77 34.91 9.72
N GLU A 230 28.93 35.10 9.10
CA GLU A 230 29.01 35.83 7.83
C GLU A 230 28.60 34.96 6.64
N ARG A 231 28.82 33.64 6.73
CA ARG A 231 28.71 32.71 5.59
C ARG A 231 28.13 31.36 5.98
N VAL A 232 27.23 30.88 5.13
CA VAL A 232 26.72 29.51 5.10
C VAL A 232 26.51 29.10 3.65
N PRO A 233 26.54 27.81 3.31
CA PRO A 233 26.23 27.36 1.95
C PRO A 233 24.83 27.82 1.54
N PRO A 234 24.65 28.46 0.37
CA PRO A 234 23.34 28.83 -0.14
C PRO A 234 22.33 27.69 -0.12
N SER A 235 22.74 26.46 -0.45
CA SER A 235 21.86 25.28 -0.41
C SER A 235 21.26 25.00 0.98
N LEU A 236 22.00 25.28 2.05
CA LEU A 236 21.53 25.11 3.43
C LEU A 236 20.41 26.11 3.77
N VAL A 237 20.50 27.34 3.25
CA VAL A 237 19.46 28.37 3.41
C VAL A 237 18.14 27.93 2.76
N TYR A 238 18.19 27.42 1.52
CA TYR A 238 16.99 26.92 0.83
C TYR A 238 16.41 25.68 1.52
N ALA A 239 17.26 24.76 1.96
CA ALA A 239 16.80 23.54 2.63
C ALA A 239 16.12 23.85 3.97
N ALA A 240 16.71 24.73 4.78
CA ALA A 240 16.10 25.20 6.03
C ALA A 240 14.80 25.97 5.77
N ALA A 241 14.75 26.82 4.75
CA ALA A 241 13.52 27.52 4.35
C ALA A 241 12.42 26.52 3.95
N ALA A 242 12.75 25.50 3.16
CA ALA A 242 11.81 24.46 2.75
C ALA A 242 11.23 23.72 3.97
N ALA A 243 12.09 23.32 4.91
CA ALA A 243 11.67 22.66 6.15
C ALA A 243 10.74 23.56 6.97
N LEU A 244 11.13 24.81 7.22
CA LEU A 244 10.34 25.77 8.01
C LEU A 244 8.98 26.10 7.39
N GLU A 245 8.83 25.92 6.09
CA GLU A 245 7.55 26.07 5.39
C GLU A 245 6.82 24.72 5.18
N GLY A 246 7.32 23.61 5.71
CA GLY A 246 6.69 22.28 5.59
C GLY A 246 6.68 21.72 4.16
N CYS A 247 7.60 22.17 3.31
CA CYS A 247 7.86 21.62 1.99
C CYS A 247 8.80 20.42 2.08
N SER A 248 8.93 19.65 0.99
CA SER A 248 10.08 18.75 0.85
C SER A 248 11.27 19.50 0.25
N PHE A 249 12.48 19.03 0.52
CA PHE A 249 13.72 19.46 -0.14
C PHE A 249 14.41 18.28 -0.82
N VAL A 250 14.85 18.49 -2.05
CA VAL A 250 15.58 17.50 -2.85
C VAL A 250 16.91 18.10 -3.26
N ASN A 251 18.01 17.55 -2.76
CA ASN A 251 19.36 17.92 -3.16
C ASN A 251 19.78 17.19 -4.44
N GLY A 252 19.55 17.82 -5.59
CA GLY A 252 20.01 17.33 -6.89
C GLY A 252 21.49 17.62 -7.18
N GLY A 253 22.16 18.41 -6.34
CA GLY A 253 23.59 18.73 -6.43
C GLY A 253 24.47 17.73 -5.68
N SER A 254 25.79 17.88 -5.72
CA SER A 254 26.74 16.94 -5.10
C SER A 254 27.23 17.35 -3.71
N GLN A 255 26.95 18.58 -3.30
CA GLN A 255 27.40 19.16 -2.04
C GLN A 255 26.73 18.55 -0.80
N ASP A 256 27.36 18.69 0.35
CA ASP A 256 26.98 18.15 1.67
C ASP A 256 25.91 18.98 2.40
N THR A 257 24.84 19.37 1.70
CA THR A 257 23.75 20.18 2.28
C THR A 257 23.03 19.48 3.44
N ILE A 258 22.88 18.15 3.35
CA ILE A 258 22.07 17.37 4.29
C ILE A 258 22.91 17.05 5.51
N CYS A 259 22.69 17.81 6.59
CA CYS A 259 23.35 17.67 7.88
C CYS A 259 22.36 17.18 8.97
N PRO A 260 22.84 16.64 10.10
CA PRO A 260 21.97 16.11 11.16
C PRO A 260 20.90 17.11 11.66
N GLY A 261 21.27 18.38 11.82
CA GLY A 261 20.33 19.41 12.23
C GLY A 261 19.23 19.68 11.21
N LEU A 262 19.51 19.54 9.92
CA LEU A 262 18.51 19.66 8.87
C LEU A 262 17.56 18.45 8.91
N GLU A 263 18.10 17.24 9.10
CA GLU A 263 17.28 16.04 9.20
C GLU A 263 16.28 16.10 10.37
N GLU A 264 16.74 16.56 11.52
CA GLU A 264 15.89 16.78 12.68
C GLU A 264 14.85 17.90 12.40
N LEU A 265 15.24 18.96 11.69
CA LEU A 265 14.35 20.06 11.36
C LEU A 265 13.18 19.60 10.47
N PHE A 266 13.44 18.73 9.48
CA PHE A 266 12.40 18.10 8.66
C PHE A 266 11.53 17.13 9.46
N ALA A 267 12.10 16.42 10.44
CA ALA A 267 11.30 15.59 11.33
C ALA A 267 10.30 16.42 12.16
N ARG A 268 10.68 17.66 12.55
CA ARG A 268 9.82 18.59 13.32
C ARG A 268 8.71 19.23 12.47
N HIS A 269 8.97 19.58 11.20
CA HIS A 269 8.05 20.36 10.37
C HIS A 269 7.32 19.54 9.29
N GLY A 270 7.70 18.27 9.11
CA GLY A 270 7.20 17.41 8.04
C GLY A 270 7.84 17.72 6.68
N GLY A 271 7.47 16.92 5.68
CA GLY A 271 8.15 16.90 4.39
C GLY A 271 9.33 15.94 4.36
N TYR A 272 9.99 15.83 3.23
CA TYR A 272 11.10 14.90 3.01
C TYR A 272 12.38 15.69 2.69
N CYS A 273 13.51 15.27 3.26
CA CYS A 273 14.84 15.78 2.92
C CYS A 273 15.59 14.68 2.19
N LEU A 274 15.65 14.78 0.86
CA LEU A 274 16.16 13.75 -0.02
C LEU A 274 17.40 14.24 -0.75
N GLY A 275 18.30 13.33 -1.11
CA GLY A 275 19.54 13.66 -1.77
C GLY A 275 20.52 12.49 -1.63
N THR A 276 21.72 12.57 -2.16
CA THR A 276 22.39 13.68 -2.85
C THR A 276 22.84 13.28 -4.26
N ASP A 277 22.77 14.24 -5.18
CA ASP A 277 23.13 14.21 -6.61
C ASP A 277 22.23 13.30 -7.46
N PHE A 278 21.57 13.86 -8.47
CA PHE A 278 20.71 13.09 -9.35
C PHE A 278 21.47 12.00 -10.13
N LYS A 279 20.83 10.84 -10.26
CA LYS A 279 21.33 9.66 -10.95
C LYS A 279 20.70 9.52 -12.33
N ALA A 280 21.05 10.43 -13.23
CA ALA A 280 20.45 10.54 -14.58
C ALA A 280 21.01 9.55 -15.62
N GLY A 281 22.34 9.45 -15.74
CA GLY A 281 23.02 8.71 -16.83
C GLY A 281 24.00 7.64 -16.33
N GLN A 282 25.31 7.87 -16.51
CA GLN A 282 26.40 6.93 -16.19
C GLN A 282 26.21 6.16 -14.88
N THR A 283 26.00 6.85 -13.75
CA THR A 283 25.91 6.20 -12.43
C THR A 283 24.71 5.26 -12.34
N LYS A 284 23.58 5.61 -12.98
CA LYS A 284 22.38 4.78 -13.04
C LYS A 284 22.71 3.44 -13.69
N PHE A 285 23.25 3.50 -14.91
CA PHE A 285 23.62 2.30 -15.65
C PHE A 285 24.78 1.55 -15.00
N LYS A 286 25.77 2.24 -14.42
CA LYS A 286 26.91 1.63 -13.76
C LYS A 286 26.50 0.75 -12.59
N SER A 287 25.62 1.25 -11.72
CA SER A 287 25.09 0.46 -10.61
C SER A 287 24.27 -0.76 -11.09
N ALA A 288 23.47 -0.60 -12.15
CA ALA A 288 22.73 -1.71 -12.78
C ALA A 288 23.64 -2.76 -13.44
N ALA A 289 24.71 -2.31 -14.11
CA ALA A 289 25.66 -3.18 -14.79
C ALA A 289 26.47 -4.02 -13.79
N VAL A 290 26.88 -3.44 -12.66
CA VAL A 290 27.55 -4.20 -11.59
C VAL A 290 26.60 -5.22 -10.97
N GLU A 291 25.35 -4.85 -10.68
CA GLU A 291 24.33 -5.79 -10.17
C GLU A 291 24.13 -6.97 -11.16
N TYR A 292 24.06 -6.69 -12.45
CA TYR A 292 23.98 -7.71 -13.50
C TYR A 292 25.21 -8.64 -13.53
N LEU A 293 26.43 -8.09 -13.48
CA LEU A 293 27.66 -8.90 -13.49
C LEU A 293 27.75 -9.78 -12.24
N GLN A 294 27.37 -9.26 -11.07
CA GLN A 294 27.30 -10.02 -9.83
C GLN A 294 26.25 -11.13 -9.90
N ALA A 295 25.10 -10.89 -10.53
CA ALA A 295 24.07 -11.92 -10.74
C ALA A 295 24.54 -13.07 -11.64
N LEU A 296 25.53 -12.85 -12.50
CA LEU A 296 26.23 -13.90 -13.27
C LEU A 296 27.33 -14.61 -12.46
N ALA A 297 27.45 -14.33 -11.17
CA ALA A 297 28.54 -14.77 -10.30
C ALA A 297 29.94 -14.33 -10.78
N LEU A 298 30.03 -13.22 -11.53
CA LEU A 298 31.32 -12.60 -11.86
C LEU A 298 31.79 -11.73 -10.70
N ARG A 299 33.09 -11.82 -10.37
CA ARG A 299 33.70 -10.98 -9.33
C ARG A 299 34.25 -9.72 -9.98
N VAL A 300 33.52 -8.61 -9.87
CA VAL A 300 33.94 -7.32 -10.46
C VAL A 300 35.12 -6.77 -9.68
N LYS A 301 36.27 -6.59 -10.34
CA LYS A 301 37.52 -6.12 -9.73
C LYS A 301 37.80 -4.66 -10.02
N VAL A 302 37.52 -4.22 -11.25
CA VAL A 302 37.79 -2.85 -11.70
C VAL A 302 36.54 -2.24 -12.29
N VAL A 303 36.25 -1.00 -11.90
CA VAL A 303 35.29 -0.12 -12.55
C VAL A 303 36.01 1.19 -12.87
N ALA A 304 36.42 1.37 -14.13
CA ALA A 304 37.11 2.57 -14.57
C ALA A 304 36.17 3.40 -15.44
N SER A 305 35.96 4.67 -15.07
CA SER A 305 34.99 5.53 -15.74
C SER A 305 35.52 6.92 -16.06
N SER A 306 35.14 7.42 -17.22
CA SER A 306 35.40 8.81 -17.62
C SER A 306 34.13 9.44 -18.20
N ASN A 307 33.98 10.75 -17.99
CA ASN A 307 32.83 11.50 -18.49
C ASN A 307 33.25 12.89 -18.96
N HIS A 308 32.80 13.27 -20.15
CA HIS A 308 33.08 14.57 -20.75
C HIS A 308 31.78 15.29 -21.05
N LEU A 309 31.73 16.59 -20.73
CA LEU A 309 30.55 17.44 -20.90
C LEU A 309 30.99 18.90 -21.11
N GLY A 310 30.23 19.66 -21.90
CA GLY A 310 30.59 21.02 -22.32
C GLY A 310 29.72 22.14 -21.75
N ASN A 311 28.68 21.79 -20.99
CA ASN A 311 27.73 22.74 -20.43
C ASN A 311 28.25 23.42 -19.13
N ASN A 312 27.40 24.23 -18.52
CA ASN A 312 27.76 24.99 -17.32
C ASN A 312 27.94 24.11 -16.07
N ASP A 313 27.31 22.94 -16.00
CA ASP A 313 27.54 21.97 -14.90
C ASP A 313 29.03 21.62 -14.85
N MET A 314 29.60 21.15 -15.96
CA MET A 314 31.02 20.78 -16.01
C MET A 314 31.96 22.00 -15.94
N LYS A 315 31.56 23.16 -16.48
CA LYS A 315 32.34 24.40 -16.37
C LYS A 315 32.47 24.88 -14.93
N SER A 316 31.43 24.67 -14.10
CA SER A 316 31.45 25.03 -12.68
C SER A 316 32.44 24.19 -11.86
N LEU A 317 32.80 23.00 -12.37
CA LEU A 317 33.71 22.05 -11.72
C LEU A 317 35.19 22.25 -12.10
N LEU A 318 35.54 23.34 -12.79
CA LEU A 318 36.95 23.65 -13.08
C LEU A 318 37.74 24.02 -11.81
N GLY A 319 37.05 24.53 -10.78
CA GLY A 319 37.62 24.73 -9.44
C GLY A 319 37.82 23.40 -8.70
N ARG A 320 38.96 23.28 -7.98
CA ARG A 320 39.29 22.08 -7.21
C ARG A 320 38.21 21.70 -6.18
N PRO A 321 37.74 22.62 -5.30
CA PRO A 321 36.77 22.26 -4.25
C PRO A 321 35.44 21.71 -4.80
N GLN A 322 34.89 22.33 -5.84
CA GLN A 322 33.64 21.89 -6.47
C GLN A 322 33.82 20.53 -7.17
N ARG A 323 34.96 20.33 -7.83
CA ARG A 323 35.31 19.04 -8.45
C ARG A 323 35.40 17.93 -7.41
N ASP A 324 36.02 18.19 -6.26
CA ASP A 324 36.20 17.20 -5.20
C ASP A 324 34.85 16.81 -4.58
N ALA A 325 33.92 17.76 -4.41
CA ALA A 325 32.52 17.46 -4.03
C ALA A 325 31.81 16.55 -5.05
N LYS A 326 32.01 16.78 -6.37
CA LYS A 326 31.46 15.92 -7.44
C LYS A 326 32.07 14.52 -7.45
N LEU A 327 33.37 14.39 -7.16
CA LEU A 327 34.07 13.11 -7.18
C LEU A 327 33.63 12.19 -6.03
N ARG A 328 33.41 12.74 -4.82
CA ARG A 328 32.93 11.99 -3.65
C ARG A 328 31.67 11.17 -3.94
N VAL A 329 30.63 11.82 -4.48
CA VAL A 329 29.35 11.14 -4.79
C VAL A 329 29.42 10.22 -6.02
N LYS A 330 30.56 10.18 -6.72
CA LYS A 330 30.81 9.25 -7.81
C LYS A 330 31.68 8.07 -7.42
N SER A 331 32.53 8.21 -6.38
CA SER A 331 33.35 7.12 -5.84
C SER A 331 32.55 6.21 -4.92
N ASP A 332 31.62 6.78 -4.14
CA ASP A 332 30.97 6.12 -2.99
C ASP A 332 29.61 5.49 -3.36
N ILE A 333 29.50 4.97 -4.58
CA ILE A 333 28.26 4.42 -5.15
C ILE A 333 28.18 2.89 -5.05
N PHE A 334 29.16 2.28 -4.39
CA PHE A 334 29.23 0.84 -4.14
C PHE A 334 29.45 0.61 -2.65
N PRO A 335 28.96 -0.52 -2.10
CA PRO A 335 29.08 -0.78 -0.68
C PRO A 335 30.56 -1.03 -0.28
N PRO A 336 30.96 -0.68 0.95
CA PRO A 336 32.35 -0.81 1.41
C PRO A 336 32.93 -2.23 1.35
N ASP A 337 32.07 -3.26 1.42
CA ASP A 337 32.41 -4.69 1.39
C ASP A 337 32.38 -5.28 -0.03
N SER A 338 32.26 -4.44 -1.07
CA SER A 338 32.25 -4.91 -2.45
C SER A 338 33.56 -5.59 -2.87
N THR A 339 33.49 -6.45 -3.90
CA THR A 339 34.68 -7.13 -4.48
C THR A 339 35.52 -6.24 -5.39
N ILE A 340 35.15 -4.95 -5.53
CA ILE A 340 35.78 -3.99 -6.43
C ILE A 340 37.05 -3.46 -5.77
N GLU A 341 38.20 -3.81 -6.33
CA GLU A 341 39.52 -3.40 -5.85
C GLU A 341 39.93 -2.02 -6.39
N SER A 342 39.45 -1.64 -7.58
CA SER A 342 39.78 -0.35 -8.19
C SER A 342 38.54 0.32 -8.78
N HIS A 343 38.13 1.43 -8.19
CA HIS A 343 37.09 2.30 -8.73
C HIS A 343 37.70 3.67 -9.09
N VAL A 344 37.80 3.97 -10.39
CA VAL A 344 38.42 5.19 -10.90
C VAL A 344 37.41 6.03 -11.65
N VAL A 345 37.38 7.34 -11.38
CA VAL A 345 36.46 8.30 -11.99
C VAL A 345 37.23 9.52 -12.49
N SER A 346 37.00 9.91 -13.74
CA SER A 346 37.53 11.14 -14.33
C SER A 346 36.43 12.00 -14.95
N VAL A 347 36.47 13.30 -14.68
CA VAL A 347 35.52 14.29 -15.22
C VAL A 347 36.28 15.33 -16.05
N MET A 348 35.78 15.66 -17.23
CA MET A 348 36.48 16.51 -18.20
C MET A 348 35.55 17.54 -18.83
N TYR A 349 35.98 18.80 -18.86
CA TYR A 349 35.28 19.88 -19.53
C TYR A 349 35.62 19.90 -21.03
N ALA A 350 34.61 19.71 -21.88
CA ALA A 350 34.73 19.67 -23.33
C ALA A 350 33.69 20.60 -23.97
N PRO A 351 33.97 21.91 -24.11
CA PRO A 351 32.93 22.92 -24.41
C PRO A 351 32.14 22.65 -25.69
N TYR A 352 32.77 22.08 -26.73
CA TYR A 352 32.14 21.85 -28.03
C TYR A 352 30.94 20.89 -27.97
N VAL A 353 30.92 19.94 -27.02
CA VAL A 353 29.82 18.95 -26.94
C VAL A 353 28.59 19.50 -26.20
N GLY A 354 28.67 20.70 -25.60
CA GLY A 354 27.53 21.31 -24.91
C GLY A 354 26.91 20.38 -23.86
N ASP A 355 25.60 20.20 -23.91
CA ASP A 355 24.85 19.33 -23.00
C ASP A 355 24.93 17.84 -23.34
N GLU A 356 25.53 17.48 -24.49
CA GLU A 356 25.69 16.09 -24.91
C GLU A 356 26.82 15.41 -24.13
N LYS A 357 26.45 14.84 -22.99
CA LYS A 357 27.32 14.05 -22.13
C LYS A 357 27.77 12.77 -22.82
N ARG A 358 29.08 12.49 -22.68
CA ARG A 358 29.72 11.26 -23.17
C ARG A 358 30.37 10.52 -22.03
N ASP A 359 29.91 9.30 -21.81
CA ASP A 359 30.32 8.43 -20.71
C ASP A 359 31.01 7.18 -21.27
N PHE A 360 32.20 6.88 -20.76
CA PHE A 360 32.88 5.61 -20.99
C PHE A 360 33.07 4.90 -19.66
N VAL A 361 32.68 3.62 -19.59
CA VAL A 361 32.92 2.79 -18.40
C VAL A 361 33.43 1.42 -18.82
N GLU A 362 34.57 1.03 -18.27
CA GLU A 362 35.12 -0.32 -18.32
C GLU A 362 34.81 -1.04 -17.01
N TYR A 363 34.36 -2.29 -17.13
CA TYR A 363 34.19 -3.23 -16.03
C TYR A 363 35.11 -4.43 -16.30
N THR A 364 36.08 -4.67 -15.42
CA THR A 364 36.95 -5.86 -15.49
C THR A 364 36.62 -6.76 -14.31
N SER A 365 36.36 -8.03 -14.60
CA SER A 365 35.87 -9.04 -13.64
C SER A 365 36.64 -10.36 -13.78
N GLU A 366 36.69 -11.13 -12.71
CA GLU A 366 37.13 -12.53 -12.75
C GLU A 366 35.94 -13.46 -12.99
N ALA A 367 36.10 -14.37 -13.95
CA ALA A 367 35.15 -15.40 -14.33
C ALA A 367 35.64 -16.80 -13.91
N PHE A 368 35.05 -17.85 -14.49
CA PHE A 368 35.43 -19.25 -14.23
C PHE A 368 36.94 -19.48 -14.42
N LEU A 369 37.55 -20.25 -13.51
CA LEU A 369 39.00 -20.54 -13.48
C LEU A 369 39.88 -19.28 -13.50
N SER A 370 39.42 -18.22 -12.82
CA SER A 370 40.12 -16.94 -12.73
C SER A 370 40.44 -16.30 -14.08
N GLN A 371 39.66 -16.63 -15.12
CA GLN A 371 39.80 -15.99 -16.43
C GLN A 371 39.20 -14.59 -16.41
N LEU A 372 39.79 -13.69 -17.20
CA LEU A 372 39.34 -12.30 -17.25
C LEU A 372 38.11 -12.15 -18.13
N HIS A 373 37.18 -11.32 -17.65
CA HIS A 373 36.05 -10.79 -18.41
C HIS A 373 36.14 -9.27 -18.39
N THR A 374 36.07 -8.64 -19.58
CA THR A 374 36.03 -7.18 -19.71
C THR A 374 34.81 -6.76 -20.50
N MET A 375 34.03 -5.83 -19.95
CA MET A 375 32.90 -5.19 -20.60
C MET A 375 33.12 -3.69 -20.66
N VAL A 376 32.93 -3.09 -21.83
CA VAL A 376 33.04 -1.64 -22.03
C VAL A 376 31.68 -1.11 -22.46
N THR A 377 31.29 0.01 -21.87
CA THR A 377 30.04 0.71 -22.20
C THR A 377 30.36 2.14 -22.62
N TYR A 378 29.71 2.59 -23.69
CA TYR A 378 29.76 3.95 -24.18
C TYR A 378 28.34 4.50 -24.27
N THR A 379 28.09 5.62 -23.59
CA THR A 379 26.78 6.30 -23.62
C THR A 379 26.96 7.73 -24.10
N ARG A 380 26.06 8.15 -25.01
CA ARG A 380 25.93 9.52 -25.50
C ARG A 380 24.50 9.97 -25.27
N CYS A 381 24.29 11.03 -24.51
CA CYS A 381 22.96 11.57 -24.25
C CYS A 381 23.03 13.04 -23.84
N SER A 382 21.92 13.78 -23.98
CA SER A 382 21.78 15.06 -23.29
C SER A 382 21.62 14.81 -21.80
N ASP A 383 22.44 15.45 -20.98
CA ASP A 383 22.40 15.29 -19.52
C ASP A 383 21.09 15.85 -18.95
N SER A 384 20.64 17.01 -19.45
CA SER A 384 19.40 17.63 -18.98
C SER A 384 18.14 16.90 -19.43
N VAL A 385 18.13 16.27 -20.60
CA VAL A 385 17.01 15.40 -21.01
C VAL A 385 16.87 14.18 -20.10
N LEU A 386 17.97 13.67 -19.52
CA LEU A 386 17.92 12.58 -18.54
C LEU A 386 17.64 13.07 -17.11
N CYS A 387 18.05 14.29 -16.77
CA CYS A 387 17.89 14.84 -15.41
C CYS A 387 16.51 15.45 -15.17
N ALA A 388 15.93 16.16 -16.15
CA ALA A 388 14.62 16.79 -16.01
C ALA A 388 13.50 15.82 -15.58
N PRO A 389 13.42 14.58 -16.11
CA PRO A 389 12.49 13.57 -15.60
C PRO A 389 12.65 13.24 -14.11
N LEU A 390 13.87 13.23 -13.57
CA LEU A 390 14.12 12.94 -12.16
C LEU A 390 13.61 14.05 -11.24
N ILE A 391 13.70 15.31 -11.68
CA ILE A 391 13.11 16.47 -10.96
C ILE A 391 11.59 16.33 -10.90
N ILE A 392 10.98 15.97 -12.03
CA ILE A 392 9.53 15.73 -12.15
C ILE A 392 9.11 14.58 -11.22
N ASP A 393 9.80 13.44 -11.33
CA ASP A 393 9.52 12.26 -10.53
C ASP A 393 9.67 12.55 -9.03
N ALA A 394 10.71 13.28 -8.62
CA ALA A 394 10.92 13.66 -7.22
C ALA A 394 9.73 14.48 -6.67
N CYS A 395 9.22 15.46 -7.43
CA CYS A 395 8.10 16.29 -6.99
C CYS A 395 6.82 15.46 -6.87
N VAL A 396 6.50 14.65 -7.88
CA VAL A 396 5.27 13.85 -7.91
C VAL A 396 5.28 12.74 -6.86
N TRP A 397 6.43 12.09 -6.63
CA TRP A 397 6.56 11.11 -5.56
C TRP A 397 6.44 11.74 -4.17
N CYS A 398 7.10 12.88 -3.94
CA CYS A 398 6.97 13.60 -2.67
C CYS A 398 5.50 13.95 -2.39
N ASP A 399 4.75 14.41 -3.39
CA ASP A 399 3.31 14.65 -3.26
C ASP A 399 2.51 13.38 -2.92
N ALA A 400 2.72 12.31 -3.68
CA ALA A 400 1.98 11.06 -3.49
C ALA A 400 2.21 10.46 -2.09
N PHE A 401 3.46 10.34 -1.67
CA PHE A 401 3.81 9.81 -0.36
C PHE A 401 3.38 10.75 0.78
N ARG A 402 3.50 12.07 0.59
CA ARG A 402 3.07 13.04 1.61
C ARG A 402 1.57 12.98 1.85
N ARG A 403 0.76 12.81 0.79
CA ARG A 403 -0.69 12.64 0.87
C ARG A 403 -1.09 11.42 1.71
N ARG A 404 -0.28 10.36 1.67
CA ARG A 404 -0.49 9.12 2.43
C ARG A 404 0.28 9.09 3.77
N ARG A 405 0.97 10.18 4.13
CA ARG A 405 1.76 10.33 5.37
C ARG A 405 2.80 9.21 5.56
N VAL A 406 3.41 8.74 4.48
CA VAL A 406 4.38 7.65 4.54
C VAL A 406 5.62 8.09 5.34
N PRO A 407 6.13 7.23 6.25
CA PRO A 407 7.31 7.54 7.06
C PRO A 407 8.53 7.92 6.20
N ARG A 408 9.33 8.86 6.70
CA ARG A 408 10.48 9.39 5.98
C ARG A 408 11.49 8.30 5.59
N SER A 409 11.81 7.38 6.51
CA SER A 409 12.75 6.27 6.28
C SER A 409 12.34 5.41 5.09
N GLU A 410 11.05 5.13 4.94
CA GLU A 410 10.51 4.35 3.83
C GLU A 410 10.56 5.12 2.51
N VAL A 411 10.28 6.43 2.55
CA VAL A 411 10.36 7.29 1.36
C VAL A 411 11.81 7.48 0.89
N GLU A 412 12.76 7.62 1.80
CA GLU A 412 14.19 7.71 1.48
C GLU A 412 14.67 6.44 0.76
N LYS A 413 14.28 5.27 1.27
CA LYS A 413 14.58 3.99 0.65
C LYS A 413 13.91 3.86 -0.72
N ALA A 414 12.61 4.14 -0.81
CA ALA A 414 11.83 4.05 -2.05
C ALA A 414 12.34 4.99 -3.15
N LEU A 415 12.85 6.17 -2.78
CA LEU A 415 13.30 7.20 -3.72
C LEU A 415 14.82 7.21 -3.93
N ALA A 416 15.56 6.26 -3.38
CA ALA A 416 17.01 6.13 -3.56
C ALA A 416 17.43 5.97 -5.03
N TYR A 417 16.56 5.46 -5.91
CA TYR A 417 16.83 5.34 -7.34
C TYR A 417 17.08 6.69 -8.05
N LEU A 418 16.58 7.79 -7.46
CA LEU A 418 16.78 9.15 -7.97
C LEU A 418 18.22 9.65 -7.75
N PHE A 419 18.94 9.10 -6.77
CA PHE A 419 20.19 9.69 -6.28
C PHE A 419 21.41 8.78 -6.47
N LYS A 420 22.59 9.40 -6.53
CA LYS A 420 23.87 8.68 -6.61
C LYS A 420 24.28 8.13 -5.26
N VAL A 421 24.10 8.93 -4.21
CA VAL A 421 24.28 8.56 -2.80
C VAL A 421 22.99 8.95 -2.09
N SER A 422 22.36 8.09 -1.29
CA SER A 422 21.13 8.47 -0.56
C SER A 422 21.44 9.13 0.78
N SER A 423 20.54 10.00 1.27
CA SER A 423 20.71 10.79 2.49
C SER A 423 20.82 9.98 3.78
N SER A 424 20.35 8.73 3.80
CA SER A 424 20.58 7.84 4.94
C SER A 424 21.82 6.99 4.73
N SER A 425 22.79 7.17 5.62
CA SER A 425 23.89 6.24 5.91
C SER A 425 23.44 4.98 6.65
N SER A 426 22.13 4.68 6.67
CA SER A 426 21.64 3.41 7.16
C SER A 426 22.15 2.30 6.24
N SER A 427 22.69 1.24 6.83
CA SER A 427 23.18 0.03 6.15
C SER A 427 22.10 -0.70 5.33
N GLU A 428 20.87 -0.17 5.30
CA GLU A 428 19.69 -0.78 4.68
C GLU A 428 19.40 -0.26 3.27
N ASN A 429 19.94 0.89 2.85
CA ASN A 429 19.69 1.41 1.51
C ASN A 429 20.55 0.67 0.48
N SER A 430 19.89 0.15 -0.57
CA SER A 430 20.60 -0.50 -1.66
C SER A 430 21.37 0.52 -2.50
N TYR A 431 22.60 0.16 -2.88
CA TYR A 431 23.44 0.90 -3.82
C TYR A 431 23.08 0.62 -5.29
N TYR A 432 22.36 -0.48 -5.54
CA TYR A 432 22.14 -1.04 -6.87
C TYR A 432 20.79 -0.65 -7.45
N PHE A 433 20.76 -0.30 -8.74
CA PHE A 433 19.59 0.28 -9.38
C PHE A 433 18.36 -0.63 -9.38
N PHE A 434 18.46 -1.91 -9.73
CA PHE A 434 17.27 -2.76 -9.80
C PHE A 434 16.72 -3.06 -8.40
N ALA A 435 17.60 -3.20 -7.40
CA ALA A 435 17.20 -3.29 -6.01
C ALA A 435 16.42 -2.05 -5.54
N GLN A 436 16.92 -0.85 -5.81
CA GLN A 436 16.19 0.38 -5.48
C GLN A 436 14.85 0.51 -6.22
N MET A 437 14.77 0.03 -7.46
CA MET A 437 13.49 -0.03 -8.17
C MET A 437 12.52 -1.02 -7.51
N ARG A 438 12.99 -2.16 -6.98
CA ARG A 438 12.14 -3.08 -6.19
C ARG A 438 11.65 -2.41 -4.90
N ASP A 439 12.51 -1.66 -4.22
CA ASP A 439 12.12 -0.88 -3.03
C ASP A 439 11.04 0.16 -3.36
N LEU A 440 11.15 0.85 -4.52
CA LEU A 440 10.10 1.74 -5.01
C LEU A 440 8.78 1.01 -5.26
N GLU A 441 8.80 -0.12 -5.98
CA GLU A 441 7.57 -0.88 -6.26
C GLU A 441 6.90 -1.36 -4.99
N GLU A 442 7.70 -1.84 -4.02
CA GLU A 442 7.19 -2.32 -2.74
C GLU A 442 6.54 -1.18 -1.94
N ALA A 443 7.19 -0.02 -1.84
CA ALA A 443 6.59 1.15 -1.19
C ALA A 443 5.32 1.63 -1.92
N CYS A 444 5.31 1.60 -3.25
CA CYS A 444 4.11 1.94 -4.02
C CYS A 444 2.99 0.93 -3.76
N ARG A 445 3.30 -0.37 -3.68
CA ARG A 445 2.34 -1.44 -3.41
C ARG A 445 1.74 -1.33 -2.00
N GLN A 446 2.58 -1.03 -1.01
CA GLN A 446 2.17 -0.89 0.40
C GLN A 446 1.35 0.38 0.63
N HIS A 447 1.78 1.52 0.08
CA HIS A 447 1.26 2.82 0.52
C HIS A 447 0.39 3.56 -0.50
N LEU A 448 0.61 3.33 -1.79
CA LEU A 448 0.02 4.14 -2.85
C LEU A 448 -0.99 3.39 -3.71
N ARG A 449 -0.90 2.06 -3.79
CA ARG A 449 -1.77 1.23 -4.64
C ARG A 449 -3.22 1.54 -4.28
N ARG A 450 -4.01 1.91 -5.29
CA ARG A 450 -5.46 1.89 -5.13
C ARG A 450 -5.83 0.46 -4.76
N ARG A 451 -6.63 0.30 -3.69
CA ARG A 451 -7.62 -0.77 -3.71
C ARG A 451 -8.44 -0.50 -4.95
N ARG A 452 -8.23 -1.31 -5.98
CA ARG A 452 -9.02 -1.22 -7.20
C ARG A 452 -10.42 -1.61 -6.74
N ALA A 453 -11.32 -0.64 -6.65
CA ALA A 453 -12.74 -0.94 -6.74
C ALA A 453 -12.98 -1.46 -8.16
N THR A 454 -12.59 -2.72 -8.41
CA THR A 454 -12.93 -3.50 -9.61
C THR A 454 -14.26 -4.19 -9.44
N THR A 455 -15.13 -3.68 -8.56
CA THR A 455 -16.54 -4.00 -8.65
C THR A 455 -17.10 -3.22 -9.83
N THR A 456 -17.62 -3.93 -10.82
CA THR A 456 -18.85 -3.50 -11.52
C THR A 456 -19.71 -2.79 -10.48
N ALA A 457 -19.99 -1.50 -10.68
CA ALA A 457 -20.63 -0.66 -9.67
C ALA A 457 -21.83 -1.39 -9.04
N GLY A 458 -21.70 -1.80 -7.78
CA GLY A 458 -22.75 -2.51 -7.03
C GLY A 458 -22.38 -3.91 -6.50
N GLU A 459 -21.30 -4.57 -6.94
CA GLU A 459 -20.90 -5.87 -6.38
C GLU A 459 -20.18 -5.73 -5.03
N PRO A 460 -20.41 -6.65 -4.06
CA PRO A 460 -19.71 -6.65 -2.78
C PRO A 460 -18.25 -7.12 -2.95
N PRO A 461 -17.32 -6.66 -2.09
CA PRO A 461 -15.91 -7.01 -2.21
C PRO A 461 -15.64 -8.50 -1.95
N LEU A 462 -14.51 -9.03 -2.39
CA LEU A 462 -14.23 -10.46 -2.26
C LEU A 462 -13.68 -10.84 -0.87
N VAL A 463 -14.16 -11.95 -0.31
CA VAL A 463 -13.65 -12.55 0.95
C VAL A 463 -12.95 -13.88 0.65
N ALA A 464 -11.66 -13.97 0.96
CA ALA A 464 -10.92 -15.23 0.90
C ALA A 464 -11.08 -16.00 2.22
N CYS A 465 -11.66 -17.19 2.18
CA CYS A 465 -11.86 -18.06 3.33
C CYS A 465 -10.80 -19.17 3.33
N ALA A 466 -9.72 -18.97 4.08
CA ALA A 466 -8.64 -19.93 4.21
C ALA A 466 -8.85 -20.85 5.42
N GLY A 467 -8.60 -22.14 5.25
CA GLY A 467 -8.72 -23.08 6.36
C GLY A 467 -8.93 -24.51 5.92
N LEU A 468 -9.34 -25.34 6.86
CA LEU A 468 -9.59 -26.75 6.57
C LEU A 468 -10.88 -26.91 5.76
N ALA A 469 -10.85 -27.77 4.75
CA ALA A 469 -11.98 -28.13 3.93
C ALA A 469 -12.16 -29.66 3.91
N CYS A 470 -13.39 -30.10 4.06
CA CYS A 470 -13.73 -31.52 4.00
C CYS A 470 -15.15 -31.75 3.48
N LEU A 471 -15.43 -32.98 3.07
CA LEU A 471 -16.80 -33.41 2.82
C LEU A 471 -17.40 -33.90 4.15
N ASP A 472 -18.41 -33.18 4.66
CA ASP A 472 -19.17 -33.60 5.84
C ASP A 472 -20.22 -34.63 5.43
N LEU A 473 -20.12 -35.84 5.96
CA LEU A 473 -21.17 -36.86 5.94
C LEU A 473 -21.96 -36.80 7.26
N GLU A 474 -23.04 -36.03 7.25
CA GLU A 474 -23.92 -35.87 8.41
C GLU A 474 -24.84 -37.10 8.54
N LEU A 475 -24.78 -37.78 9.69
CA LEU A 475 -25.68 -38.90 10.00
C LEU A 475 -26.83 -38.38 10.86
N GLY A 476 -28.03 -38.35 10.28
CA GLY A 476 -29.22 -37.81 10.95
C GLY A 476 -29.76 -38.75 12.03
N ARG A 477 -30.29 -38.20 13.12
CA ARG A 477 -30.96 -38.95 14.21
C ARG A 477 -30.14 -40.17 14.67
N ALA A 478 -28.85 -39.95 14.89
CA ALA A 478 -27.97 -40.97 15.39
C ALA A 478 -28.35 -41.33 16.84
N SER A 479 -28.31 -42.61 17.18
CA SER A 479 -28.38 -43.07 18.56
C SER A 479 -27.04 -42.81 19.26
N THR A 480 -27.05 -42.32 20.50
CA THR A 480 -25.83 -42.21 21.30
C THR A 480 -25.33 -43.60 21.69
N PRO A 481 -24.07 -43.97 21.38
CA PRO A 481 -23.50 -45.24 21.81
C PRO A 481 -23.47 -45.33 23.35
N SER A 482 -23.89 -46.46 23.91
CA SER A 482 -23.83 -46.71 25.37
C SER A 482 -22.45 -47.21 25.83
N SER A 483 -21.63 -47.70 24.90
CA SER A 483 -20.23 -48.09 25.10
C SER A 483 -19.44 -48.02 23.78
N LEU A 484 -18.11 -48.14 23.84
CA LEU A 484 -17.26 -48.17 22.64
C LEU A 484 -17.56 -49.36 21.71
N GLU A 485 -18.08 -50.47 22.25
CA GLU A 485 -18.45 -51.67 21.49
C GLU A 485 -19.92 -51.66 21.04
N SER A 486 -20.71 -50.69 21.50
CA SER A 486 -22.13 -50.60 21.16
C SER A 486 -22.33 -50.18 19.70
N ILE A 487 -23.22 -50.88 18.99
CA ILE A 487 -23.59 -50.54 17.62
C ILE A 487 -24.58 -49.38 17.67
N ALA A 488 -24.15 -48.20 17.22
CA ALA A 488 -25.02 -47.06 17.00
C ALA A 488 -25.75 -47.17 15.66
N THR A 489 -26.98 -46.68 15.61
CA THR A 489 -27.82 -46.59 14.41
C THR A 489 -28.08 -45.13 14.05
N PHE A 490 -28.43 -44.84 12.80
CA PHE A 490 -28.79 -43.50 12.34
C PHE A 490 -29.88 -43.59 11.25
N ARG A 491 -30.55 -42.47 10.98
CA ARG A 491 -31.57 -42.34 9.91
C ARG A 491 -31.27 -41.14 9.02
N GLY A 492 -30.96 -41.44 7.76
CA GLY A 492 -30.66 -40.45 6.73
C GLY A 492 -29.19 -40.03 6.75
N THR A 493 -28.69 -39.72 5.57
CA THR A 493 -27.36 -39.16 5.35
C THR A 493 -27.48 -37.87 4.56
N THR A 494 -26.61 -36.90 4.84
CA THR A 494 -26.53 -35.68 4.04
C THR A 494 -25.07 -35.30 3.88
N GLU A 495 -24.68 -35.04 2.63
CA GLU A 495 -23.36 -34.52 2.29
C GLU A 495 -23.41 -32.99 2.29
N LYS A 496 -22.42 -32.35 2.90
CA LYS A 496 -22.32 -30.88 2.96
C LYS A 496 -20.89 -30.40 2.80
N PRO A 497 -20.69 -29.14 2.37
CA PRO A 497 -19.40 -28.46 2.56
C PRO A 497 -19.05 -28.39 4.05
N GLY A 498 -18.02 -29.13 4.44
CA GLY A 498 -17.53 -29.27 5.80
C GLY A 498 -16.22 -28.52 6.01
N GLY A 499 -15.90 -28.27 7.28
CA GLY A 499 -14.72 -27.50 7.67
C GLY A 499 -14.98 -26.00 7.82
N SER A 500 -13.99 -25.28 8.33
CA SER A 500 -14.14 -23.86 8.67
C SER A 500 -14.33 -23.01 7.42
N ALA A 501 -13.44 -23.15 6.44
CA ALA A 501 -13.46 -22.33 5.24
C ALA A 501 -14.72 -22.56 4.38
N PRO A 502 -15.13 -23.79 4.04
CA PRO A 502 -16.36 -24.02 3.29
C PRO A 502 -17.64 -23.60 4.00
N GLN A 503 -17.73 -23.74 5.33
CA GLN A 503 -18.93 -23.35 6.08
C GLN A 503 -19.07 -21.83 6.16
N VAL A 504 -17.99 -21.10 6.44
CA VAL A 504 -18.00 -19.63 6.41
C VAL A 504 -18.31 -19.12 5.01
N ALA A 505 -17.69 -19.69 3.96
CA ALA A 505 -17.97 -19.31 2.58
C ALA A 505 -19.43 -19.57 2.19
N THR A 506 -20.01 -20.70 2.62
CA THR A 506 -21.43 -21.01 2.40
C THR A 506 -22.35 -19.97 3.04
N ALA A 507 -22.04 -19.55 4.26
CA ALA A 507 -22.80 -18.52 4.95
C ALA A 507 -22.63 -17.13 4.30
N LEU A 508 -21.41 -16.76 3.89
CA LEU A 508 -21.14 -15.51 3.16
C LEU A 508 -21.92 -15.45 1.85
N ALA A 509 -21.91 -16.53 1.07
CA ALA A 509 -22.68 -16.63 -0.17
C ALA A 509 -24.20 -16.51 0.10
N GLY A 510 -24.69 -17.12 1.18
CA GLY A 510 -26.08 -17.00 1.63
C GLY A 510 -26.50 -15.59 2.05
N LEU A 511 -25.55 -14.74 2.44
CA LEU A 511 -25.72 -13.30 2.72
C LEU A 511 -25.48 -12.43 1.48
N GLY A 512 -25.22 -13.02 0.31
CA GLY A 512 -24.89 -12.30 -0.93
C GLY A 512 -23.49 -11.68 -0.94
N GLN A 513 -22.59 -12.05 -0.03
CA GLN A 513 -21.20 -11.59 -0.02
C GLN A 513 -20.35 -12.46 -0.97
N ARG A 514 -19.56 -11.83 -1.84
CA ARG A 514 -18.62 -12.55 -2.72
C ARG A 514 -17.54 -13.22 -1.87
N CYS A 515 -17.29 -14.51 -2.11
CA CYS A 515 -16.28 -15.26 -1.40
C CYS A 515 -15.66 -16.37 -2.26
N VAL A 516 -14.47 -16.81 -1.85
CA VAL A 516 -13.78 -18.00 -2.36
C VAL A 516 -13.25 -18.82 -1.20
N VAL A 517 -13.21 -20.13 -1.36
CA VAL A 517 -12.54 -21.05 -0.43
C VAL A 517 -11.08 -21.17 -0.84
N VAL A 518 -10.17 -21.10 0.13
CA VAL A 518 -8.74 -21.33 -0.04
C VAL A 518 -8.35 -22.55 0.79
N SER A 519 -8.21 -23.70 0.14
CA SER A 519 -7.88 -24.98 0.78
C SER A 519 -7.43 -26.03 -0.25
N ASN A 520 -6.70 -27.05 0.21
CA ASN A 520 -6.18 -28.11 -0.65
C ASN A 520 -7.22 -29.22 -0.85
N LEU A 521 -7.68 -29.43 -2.09
CA LEU A 521 -8.70 -30.42 -2.45
C LEU A 521 -8.23 -31.36 -3.57
N GLY A 522 -8.34 -32.66 -3.33
CA GLY A 522 -7.95 -33.71 -4.27
C GLY A 522 -8.87 -33.91 -5.45
N ASP A 523 -8.39 -34.57 -6.51
CA ASP A 523 -9.21 -35.07 -7.64
C ASP A 523 -9.88 -36.42 -7.32
N ASP A 524 -10.13 -36.68 -6.05
CA ASP A 524 -10.84 -37.87 -5.55
C ASP A 524 -12.36 -37.62 -5.48
N ALA A 525 -13.12 -38.69 -5.20
CA ALA A 525 -14.58 -38.60 -5.15
C ALA A 525 -15.10 -37.57 -4.11
N PRO A 526 -14.54 -37.49 -2.89
CA PRO A 526 -14.94 -36.44 -1.95
C PRO A 526 -14.61 -35.03 -2.44
N GLY A 527 -13.44 -34.82 -3.05
CA GLY A 527 -13.03 -33.53 -3.60
C GLY A 527 -13.91 -33.07 -4.76
N ALA A 528 -14.21 -33.97 -5.70
CA ALA A 528 -15.15 -33.71 -6.78
C ALA A 528 -16.54 -33.35 -6.25
N ARG A 529 -17.03 -34.07 -5.22
CA ARG A 529 -18.34 -33.78 -4.63
C ARG A 529 -18.36 -32.45 -3.88
N LEU A 530 -17.32 -32.14 -3.12
CA LEU A 530 -17.19 -30.87 -2.41
C LEU A 530 -17.12 -29.68 -3.37
N ARG A 531 -16.34 -29.79 -4.46
CA ARG A 531 -16.31 -28.76 -5.52
C ARG A 531 -17.68 -28.56 -6.17
N SER A 532 -18.43 -29.64 -6.43
CA SER A 532 -19.81 -29.54 -6.92
C SER A 532 -20.71 -28.78 -5.95
N LEU A 533 -20.68 -29.12 -4.66
CA LEU A 533 -21.51 -28.47 -3.65
C LEU A 533 -21.19 -26.98 -3.49
N LEU A 534 -19.91 -26.59 -3.59
CA LEU A 534 -19.50 -25.19 -3.57
C LEU A 534 -19.92 -24.47 -4.86
N ALA A 535 -19.78 -25.10 -6.02
CA ALA A 535 -20.21 -24.52 -7.30
C ALA A 535 -21.73 -24.32 -7.38
N GLU A 536 -22.54 -25.19 -6.77
CA GLU A 536 -24.00 -25.06 -6.65
C GLU A 536 -24.42 -23.75 -5.97
N ILE A 537 -23.57 -23.21 -5.09
CA ILE A 537 -23.79 -21.92 -4.39
C ILE A 537 -22.91 -20.79 -4.94
N GLY A 538 -22.28 -20.98 -6.10
CA GLY A 538 -21.46 -19.96 -6.76
C GLY A 538 -20.11 -19.67 -6.10
N VAL A 539 -19.60 -20.60 -5.29
CA VAL A 539 -18.31 -20.47 -4.60
C VAL A 539 -17.28 -21.39 -5.25
N GLU A 540 -16.09 -20.87 -5.51
CA GLU A 540 -14.96 -21.68 -5.98
C GLU A 540 -14.02 -22.06 -4.84
N CYS A 541 -13.21 -23.10 -5.05
CA CYS A 541 -12.12 -23.47 -4.15
C CYS A 541 -10.77 -23.38 -4.88
N LEU A 542 -9.86 -22.59 -4.33
CA LEU A 542 -8.49 -22.41 -4.77
C LEU A 542 -7.54 -23.17 -3.86
N GLY A 543 -6.52 -23.81 -4.44
CA GLY A 543 -5.51 -24.56 -3.71
C GLY A 543 -4.93 -25.70 -4.55
N ARG A 544 -3.91 -26.38 -4.01
CA ARG A 544 -3.29 -27.52 -4.69
C ARG A 544 -4.08 -28.81 -4.45
N GLY A 545 -3.79 -29.82 -5.26
CA GLY A 545 -4.36 -31.17 -5.09
C GLY A 545 -3.81 -31.90 -3.84
N GLY A 546 -4.44 -33.03 -3.49
CA GLY A 546 -4.07 -33.89 -2.35
C GLY A 546 -5.13 -34.97 -2.13
N SER A 547 -5.19 -35.59 -0.94
CA SER A 547 -6.38 -36.37 -0.55
C SER A 547 -7.40 -35.45 0.13
N THR A 548 -8.65 -35.46 -0.31
CA THR A 548 -9.67 -34.58 0.28
C THR A 548 -10.05 -35.06 1.68
N GLY A 549 -10.09 -34.14 2.65
CA GLY A 549 -10.55 -34.47 4.00
C GLY A 549 -12.01 -34.92 4.03
N VAL A 550 -12.36 -35.79 4.96
CA VAL A 550 -13.73 -36.31 5.15
C VAL A 550 -14.07 -36.29 6.63
N ALA A 551 -15.26 -35.81 6.97
CA ALA A 551 -15.76 -35.87 8.34
C ALA A 551 -17.07 -36.66 8.40
N VAL A 552 -17.20 -37.56 9.37
CA VAL A 552 -18.44 -38.26 9.69
C VAL A 552 -19.04 -37.60 10.94
N VAL A 553 -20.21 -36.99 10.78
CA VAL A 553 -20.82 -36.11 11.78
C VAL A 553 -22.16 -36.68 12.24
N PRO A 554 -22.20 -37.59 13.23
CA PRO A 554 -23.45 -38.06 13.81
C PRO A 554 -24.14 -36.96 14.60
N VAL A 555 -25.39 -36.65 14.26
CA VAL A 555 -26.26 -35.72 15.00
C VAL A 555 -27.23 -36.54 15.85
N PHE A 556 -27.09 -36.46 17.17
CA PHE A 556 -27.79 -37.35 18.08
C PHE A 556 -29.24 -36.90 18.34
N GLU A 557 -30.17 -37.85 18.53
CA GLU A 557 -31.58 -37.55 18.84
C GLU A 557 -31.76 -36.77 20.15
N ALA A 558 -30.88 -36.99 21.13
CA ALA A 558 -30.86 -36.25 22.39
C ALA A 558 -30.27 -34.83 22.27
N GLY A 559 -29.84 -34.42 21.08
CA GLY A 559 -29.11 -33.19 20.82
C GLY A 559 -27.58 -33.37 20.86
N GLY A 560 -26.87 -32.40 20.28
CA GLY A 560 -25.40 -32.45 20.13
C GLY A 560 -24.93 -33.24 18.91
N ARG A 561 -23.61 -33.27 18.69
CA ARG A 561 -22.96 -33.97 17.57
C ARG A 561 -21.66 -34.66 17.99
N GLY A 562 -21.35 -35.77 17.34
CA GLY A 562 -19.98 -36.29 17.27
C GLY A 562 -19.28 -35.81 16.00
N CYS A 563 -17.96 -36.00 15.91
CA CYS A 563 -17.21 -35.76 14.69
C CYS A 563 -16.00 -36.70 14.63
N TYR A 564 -15.91 -37.48 13.57
CA TYR A 564 -14.72 -38.25 13.21
C TYR A 564 -14.15 -37.65 11.95
N PHE A 565 -12.90 -37.19 11.99
CA PHE A 565 -12.31 -36.39 10.92
C PHE A 565 -11.04 -37.05 10.40
N ASP A 566 -11.02 -37.32 9.10
CA ASP A 566 -9.79 -37.59 8.35
C ASP A 566 -9.28 -36.25 7.77
N PRO A 567 -8.11 -35.77 8.22
CA PRO A 567 -7.59 -34.48 7.78
C PRO A 567 -7.22 -34.43 6.30
N GLY A 568 -6.86 -35.54 5.66
CA GLY A 568 -6.35 -35.52 4.28
C GLY A 568 -5.28 -34.43 4.06
N ALA A 569 -5.40 -33.69 2.95
CA ALA A 569 -4.50 -32.62 2.52
C ALA A 569 -4.53 -31.36 3.42
N ASN A 570 -5.47 -31.28 4.38
CA ASN A 570 -5.48 -30.20 5.37
C ASN A 570 -4.24 -30.24 6.28
N ALA A 571 -3.62 -31.42 6.46
CA ALA A 571 -2.40 -31.55 7.25
C ALA A 571 -1.22 -30.77 6.64
N ASP A 572 -1.19 -30.68 5.31
CA ASP A 572 -0.12 -30.03 4.53
C ASP A 572 -0.50 -28.62 4.09
N PHE A 573 -1.71 -28.13 4.39
CA PHE A 573 -2.15 -26.79 4.00
C PHE A 573 -1.42 -25.71 4.82
N GLY A 574 -0.67 -24.84 4.14
CA GLY A 574 0.27 -23.92 4.79
C GLY A 574 0.29 -22.50 4.19
N PRO A 575 1.17 -21.62 4.69
CA PRO A 575 1.29 -20.22 4.24
C PRO A 575 1.49 -20.05 2.75
N GLU A 576 2.26 -20.94 2.11
CA GLU A 576 2.52 -20.89 0.68
C GLU A 576 1.24 -21.08 -0.14
N ASP A 577 0.31 -21.92 0.31
CA ASP A 577 -0.97 -22.16 -0.36
C ASP A 577 -1.86 -20.91 -0.27
N VAL A 578 -1.90 -20.27 0.90
CA VAL A 578 -2.62 -19.00 1.11
C VAL A 578 -2.01 -17.89 0.26
N ALA A 579 -0.68 -17.78 0.23
CA ALA A 579 0.03 -16.78 -0.56
C ALA A 579 -0.19 -16.96 -2.06
N ALA A 580 -0.18 -18.20 -2.56
CA ALA A 580 -0.46 -18.53 -3.95
C ALA A 580 -1.90 -18.16 -4.34
N ALA A 581 -2.89 -18.54 -3.53
CA ALA A 581 -4.29 -18.19 -3.80
C ALA A 581 -4.52 -16.67 -3.77
N LEU A 582 -3.96 -15.95 -2.79
CA LEU A 582 -4.07 -14.49 -2.75
C LEU A 582 -3.34 -13.81 -3.92
N LYS A 583 -2.31 -14.46 -4.48
CA LYS A 583 -1.63 -14.01 -5.70
C LYS A 583 -2.51 -14.19 -6.93
N ASP A 584 -3.19 -15.33 -7.04
CA ASP A 584 -4.12 -15.61 -8.15
C ASP A 584 -5.33 -14.65 -8.12
N LEU A 585 -5.70 -14.18 -6.92
CA LEU A 585 -6.76 -13.19 -6.68
C LEU A 585 -6.28 -11.73 -6.68
N GLU A 586 -5.05 -11.44 -7.13
CA GLU A 586 -4.48 -10.08 -7.06
C GLU A 586 -5.32 -9.02 -7.78
N ASP A 587 -6.14 -9.42 -8.76
CA ASP A 587 -7.03 -8.55 -9.53
C ASP A 587 -8.48 -8.52 -9.00
N ASP A 588 -8.84 -9.33 -7.99
CA ASP A 588 -10.24 -9.64 -7.60
C ASP A 588 -10.84 -8.84 -6.43
N ASP A 589 -10.26 -7.68 -6.07
CA ASP A 589 -10.73 -6.81 -4.95
C ASP A 589 -10.97 -7.58 -3.64
N VAL A 590 -9.99 -8.39 -3.24
CA VAL A 590 -10.01 -9.08 -1.94
C VAL A 590 -9.97 -8.03 -0.83
N ALA A 591 -11.03 -7.97 -0.02
CA ALA A 591 -11.14 -7.04 1.10
C ALA A 591 -10.94 -7.71 2.47
N ALA A 592 -11.10 -9.03 2.56
CA ALA A 592 -10.93 -9.77 3.80
C ALA A 592 -10.26 -11.13 3.58
N LEU A 593 -9.42 -11.52 4.55
CA LEU A 593 -8.93 -12.88 4.71
C LEU A 593 -9.51 -13.42 6.02
N HIS A 594 -10.29 -14.48 5.91
CA HIS A 594 -10.74 -15.27 7.05
C HIS A 594 -9.89 -16.52 7.19
N VAL A 595 -9.41 -16.81 8.40
CA VAL A 595 -8.70 -18.05 8.74
C VAL A 595 -9.48 -18.78 9.82
N GLY A 596 -9.80 -20.06 9.60
CA GLY A 596 -10.58 -20.85 10.54
C GLY A 596 -9.86 -22.09 11.06
N TYR A 597 -9.91 -22.29 12.37
CA TYR A 597 -9.47 -23.47 13.11
C TYR A 597 -7.98 -23.80 12.93
N PRO A 598 -7.06 -22.82 13.10
CA PRO A 598 -5.63 -23.03 12.82
C PRO A 598 -5.01 -24.16 13.66
N HIS A 599 -5.54 -24.45 14.84
CA HIS A 599 -5.07 -25.53 15.70
C HIS A 599 -5.28 -26.95 15.13
N LEU A 600 -6.07 -27.09 14.06
CA LEU A 600 -6.23 -28.33 13.29
C LEU A 600 -5.45 -28.32 11.97
N LEU A 601 -4.64 -27.29 11.72
CA LEU A 601 -3.81 -27.11 10.53
C LEU A 601 -2.33 -27.05 10.95
N PRO A 602 -1.63 -28.19 11.07
CA PRO A 602 -0.25 -28.24 11.58
C PRO A 602 0.74 -27.37 10.79
N SER A 603 0.48 -27.20 9.49
CA SER A 603 1.31 -26.37 8.60
C SER A 603 0.89 -24.90 8.57
N LEU A 604 -0.27 -24.53 9.15
CA LEU A 604 -0.81 -23.16 9.23
C LEU A 604 -1.24 -22.82 10.67
N CYS A 605 -0.35 -23.05 11.63
CA CYS A 605 -0.50 -22.63 13.02
C CYS A 605 0.77 -21.94 13.53
N GLY A 606 0.74 -21.35 14.72
CA GLY A 606 1.95 -20.76 15.32
C GLY A 606 2.49 -19.57 14.53
N ASP A 607 3.80 -19.53 14.33
CA ASP A 607 4.47 -18.46 13.59
C ASP A 607 4.04 -18.39 12.12
N ALA A 608 3.75 -19.54 11.51
CA ALA A 608 3.25 -19.61 10.14
C ALA A 608 1.89 -18.90 9.98
N LEU A 609 0.99 -19.07 10.95
CA LEU A 609 -0.26 -18.32 11.02
C LEU A 609 0.00 -16.82 11.26
N ALA A 610 0.95 -16.49 12.15
CA ALA A 610 1.29 -15.11 12.44
C ALA A 610 1.80 -14.38 11.20
N ASP A 611 2.66 -15.01 10.40
CA ASP A 611 3.19 -14.44 9.16
C ASP A 611 2.05 -14.17 8.16
N VAL A 612 1.15 -15.13 7.95
CA VAL A 612 0.00 -14.95 7.03
C VAL A 612 -0.92 -13.80 7.46
N LEU A 613 -1.24 -13.70 8.75
CA LEU A 613 -2.12 -12.65 9.27
C LEU A 613 -1.43 -11.28 9.24
N VAL A 614 -0.15 -11.19 9.62
CA VAL A 614 0.62 -9.95 9.57
C VAL A 614 0.77 -9.45 8.14
N ASP A 615 1.12 -10.33 7.19
CA ASP A 615 1.25 -9.98 5.78
C ASP A 615 -0.08 -9.53 5.18
N SER A 616 -1.19 -10.15 5.59
CA SER A 616 -2.53 -9.80 5.14
C SER A 616 -2.99 -8.46 5.70
N ALA A 617 -2.71 -8.20 6.99
CA ALA A 617 -2.94 -6.91 7.62
C ALA A 617 -2.10 -5.79 6.98
N ALA A 618 -0.84 -6.08 6.62
CA ALA A 618 0.02 -5.13 5.89
C ALA A 618 -0.52 -4.81 4.48
N LYS A 619 -1.25 -5.75 3.85
CA LYS A 619 -2.03 -5.53 2.62
C LYS A 619 -3.38 -4.86 2.87
N SER A 620 -3.61 -4.33 4.08
CA SER A 620 -4.83 -3.68 4.56
C SER A 620 -6.08 -4.57 4.60
N LEU A 621 -5.97 -5.89 4.35
CA LEU A 621 -7.10 -6.82 4.37
C LEU A 621 -7.72 -6.85 5.77
N LEU A 622 -9.06 -6.92 5.84
CA LEU A 622 -9.72 -7.27 7.10
C LEU A 622 -9.35 -8.72 7.44
N THR A 623 -8.65 -8.91 8.55
CA THR A 623 -8.22 -10.23 9.01
C THR A 623 -9.22 -10.77 10.02
N SER A 624 -9.76 -11.96 9.76
CA SER A 624 -10.71 -12.64 10.64
C SER A 624 -10.15 -13.98 11.07
N LEU A 625 -10.27 -14.31 12.36
CA LEU A 625 -9.83 -15.58 12.92
C LEU A 625 -10.98 -16.24 13.69
N ASP A 626 -11.35 -17.45 13.30
CA ASP A 626 -12.32 -18.27 14.02
C ASP A 626 -11.67 -19.48 14.70
N LEU A 627 -12.14 -19.77 15.90
CA LEU A 627 -11.68 -20.82 16.78
C LEU A 627 -12.84 -21.78 17.03
N ASN A 628 -12.59 -23.09 16.88
CA ASN A 628 -13.58 -24.12 17.19
C ASN A 628 -12.91 -25.41 17.65
N GLY A 629 -13.26 -25.93 18.82
CA GLY A 629 -12.71 -27.21 19.28
C GLY A 629 -11.32 -27.13 19.94
N ILE A 630 -11.01 -25.97 20.53
CA ILE A 630 -9.78 -25.75 21.31
C ILE A 630 -9.67 -26.79 22.43
N GLN A 631 -8.52 -27.48 22.48
CA GLN A 631 -8.24 -28.51 23.46
C GLN A 631 -7.95 -27.91 24.85
N PRO A 632 -8.25 -28.62 25.97
CA PRO A 632 -8.11 -28.08 27.32
C PRO A 632 -6.71 -27.57 27.71
N HIS A 633 -5.66 -28.00 27.01
CA HIS A 633 -4.28 -27.61 27.27
C HIS A 633 -3.83 -26.37 26.49
N HIS A 634 -4.57 -25.91 25.48
CA HIS A 634 -4.21 -24.72 24.72
C HIS A 634 -4.48 -23.44 25.52
N ARG A 635 -3.56 -22.48 25.45
CA ARG A 635 -3.71 -21.12 25.97
C ARG A 635 -3.38 -20.09 24.91
N LEU A 636 -3.87 -18.88 25.13
CA LEU A 636 -3.50 -17.74 24.34
C LEU A 636 -2.00 -17.42 24.54
N GLY A 637 -1.25 -17.30 23.44
CA GLY A 637 0.19 -17.08 23.47
C GLY A 637 1.04 -18.35 23.40
N ASP A 638 0.43 -19.53 23.35
CA ASP A 638 1.14 -20.79 23.14
C ASP A 638 1.59 -20.97 21.69
N ALA A 639 2.35 -22.05 21.41
CA ALA A 639 2.90 -22.37 20.10
C ALA A 639 1.85 -22.50 18.98
N VAL A 640 0.58 -22.76 19.31
CA VAL A 640 -0.51 -22.89 18.34
C VAL A 640 -1.13 -21.53 17.98
N LEU A 641 -1.25 -20.64 18.96
CA LEU A 641 -1.88 -19.32 18.85
C LEU A 641 -1.01 -18.25 19.54
N PRO A 642 0.17 -17.92 18.97
CA PRO A 642 1.06 -16.94 19.55
C PRO A 642 0.42 -15.55 19.53
N LYS A 643 0.78 -14.70 20.49
CA LYS A 643 0.23 -13.33 20.58
C LYS A 643 0.48 -12.52 19.31
N ARG A 644 1.57 -12.78 18.59
CA ARG A 644 1.86 -12.16 17.30
C ARG A 644 0.77 -12.44 16.26
N ALA A 645 0.21 -13.65 16.26
CA ALA A 645 -0.89 -14.02 15.37
C ALA A 645 -2.18 -13.31 15.78
N THR A 646 -2.59 -13.41 17.05
CA THR A 646 -3.87 -12.82 17.49
C THR A 646 -3.86 -11.29 17.48
N ALA A 647 -2.71 -10.68 17.74
CA ALA A 647 -2.53 -9.23 17.59
C ALA A 647 -2.49 -8.79 16.12
N ALA A 648 -2.44 -9.70 15.16
CA ALA A 648 -2.58 -9.38 13.74
C ALA A 648 -4.06 -9.44 13.26
N VAL A 649 -5.00 -9.88 14.11
CA VAL A 649 -6.41 -10.11 13.77
C VAL A 649 -7.27 -8.87 14.01
N ASP A 650 -8.14 -8.53 13.06
CA ASP A 650 -9.17 -7.50 13.23
C ASP A 650 -10.44 -8.05 13.87
N VAL A 651 -10.91 -9.24 13.46
CA VAL A 651 -12.10 -9.90 14.01
C VAL A 651 -11.75 -11.27 14.56
N LEU A 652 -11.81 -11.44 15.88
CA LEU A 652 -11.58 -12.71 16.56
C LEU A 652 -12.90 -13.29 17.08
N HIS A 653 -13.19 -14.54 16.73
CA HIS A 653 -14.35 -15.28 17.22
C HIS A 653 -13.94 -16.49 18.07
N ALA A 654 -14.70 -16.73 19.13
CA ALA A 654 -14.66 -17.94 19.94
C ALA A 654 -16.03 -18.19 20.57
N ASN A 655 -16.38 -19.43 20.90
CA ASN A 655 -17.48 -19.68 21.83
C ASN A 655 -17.03 -19.56 23.30
N ARG A 656 -18.00 -19.56 24.22
CA ARG A 656 -17.76 -19.45 25.66
C ARG A 656 -16.72 -20.44 26.18
N ARG A 657 -16.77 -21.70 25.74
CA ARG A 657 -15.88 -22.76 26.20
C ARG A 657 -14.46 -22.54 25.69
N GLU A 658 -14.29 -22.12 24.45
CA GLU A 658 -12.98 -21.80 23.88
C GLU A 658 -12.35 -20.57 24.54
N ALA A 659 -13.13 -19.49 24.71
CA ALA A 659 -12.67 -18.30 25.40
C ALA A 659 -12.22 -18.62 26.84
N ALA A 660 -13.04 -19.37 27.58
CA ALA A 660 -12.72 -19.89 28.90
C ALA A 660 -11.43 -20.72 28.91
N THR A 661 -11.26 -21.62 27.94
CA THR A 661 -10.07 -22.48 27.83
C THR A 661 -8.81 -21.67 27.53
N LEU A 662 -8.87 -20.75 26.58
CA LEU A 662 -7.73 -19.92 26.17
C LEU A 662 -7.26 -18.99 27.30
N LEU A 663 -8.21 -18.46 28.08
CA LEU A 663 -7.94 -17.58 29.22
C LEU A 663 -7.61 -18.35 30.51
N GLY A 664 -7.85 -19.67 30.55
CA GLY A 664 -7.71 -20.47 31.78
C GLY A 664 -8.74 -20.11 32.85
N GLN A 665 -9.95 -19.69 32.47
CA GLN A 665 -11.03 -19.24 33.36
C GLN A 665 -12.21 -20.20 33.28
N THR A 666 -12.65 -20.80 34.39
CA THR A 666 -13.75 -21.79 34.41
C THR A 666 -15.12 -21.20 34.74
N ASP A 667 -15.16 -20.14 35.55
CA ASP A 667 -16.41 -19.61 36.13
C ASP A 667 -16.71 -18.16 35.74
N ALA A 668 -16.00 -17.62 34.76
CA ALA A 668 -16.25 -16.27 34.25
C ALA A 668 -17.58 -16.20 33.48
N ASN A 669 -18.29 -15.08 33.61
CA ASN A 669 -19.46 -14.80 32.79
C ASN A 669 -19.04 -14.41 31.35
N LEU A 670 -19.99 -14.46 30.41
CA LEU A 670 -19.72 -14.26 28.99
C LEU A 670 -19.06 -12.91 28.66
N SER A 671 -19.46 -11.85 29.37
CA SER A 671 -18.93 -10.50 29.14
C SER A 671 -17.52 -10.34 29.66
N ASP A 672 -17.21 -10.93 30.81
CA ASP A 672 -15.86 -10.91 31.36
C ASP A 672 -14.90 -11.71 30.45
N LEU A 673 -15.34 -12.87 29.95
CA LEU A 673 -14.60 -13.63 28.95
C LEU A 673 -14.31 -12.81 27.68
N ALA A 674 -15.31 -12.10 27.15
CA ALA A 674 -15.13 -11.28 25.96
C ALA A 674 -14.14 -10.12 26.19
N ARG A 675 -14.25 -9.41 27.33
CA ARG A 675 -13.35 -8.30 27.66
C ARG A 675 -11.92 -8.76 27.91
N ASP A 676 -11.75 -9.86 28.64
CA ASP A 676 -10.43 -10.39 28.94
C ASP A 676 -9.75 -10.95 27.68
N LEU A 677 -10.51 -11.63 26.82
CA LEU A 677 -10.01 -12.10 25.52
C LEU A 677 -9.61 -10.90 24.63
N ALA A 678 -10.43 -9.85 24.57
CA ALA A 678 -10.09 -8.61 23.85
C ALA A 678 -8.79 -7.98 24.36
N ARG A 679 -8.65 -7.85 25.68
CA ARG A 679 -7.44 -7.28 26.30
C ARG A 679 -6.18 -8.12 26.06
N GLN A 680 -6.29 -9.45 26.14
CA GLN A 680 -5.12 -10.32 26.08
C GLN A 680 -4.70 -10.71 24.66
N SER A 681 -5.65 -10.80 23.73
CA SER A 681 -5.40 -11.21 22.34
C SER A 681 -4.77 -10.11 21.49
N GLY A 682 -5.10 -8.85 21.77
CA GLY A 682 -4.72 -7.71 20.92
C GLY A 682 -5.52 -7.62 19.63
N ALA A 683 -6.59 -8.41 19.48
CA ALA A 683 -7.50 -8.34 18.34
C ALA A 683 -8.37 -7.08 18.42
N ALA A 684 -8.74 -6.50 17.28
CA ALA A 684 -9.44 -5.22 17.24
C ALA A 684 -10.91 -5.31 17.70
N LEU A 685 -11.62 -6.35 17.24
CA LEU A 685 -12.96 -6.75 17.65
C LEU A 685 -12.93 -8.21 18.10
N VAL A 686 -13.41 -8.46 19.32
CA VAL A 686 -13.61 -9.82 19.84
C VAL A 686 -15.09 -10.11 19.97
N SER A 687 -15.50 -11.31 19.60
CA SER A 687 -16.85 -11.82 19.77
C SER A 687 -16.84 -13.17 20.49
N VAL A 688 -17.70 -13.30 21.51
CA VAL A 688 -17.86 -14.56 22.26
C VAL A 688 -19.33 -14.99 22.25
N THR A 689 -19.61 -16.17 21.69
CA THR A 689 -20.96 -16.76 21.61
C THR A 689 -21.25 -17.76 22.74
N ASP A 690 -22.51 -17.86 23.15
CA ASP A 690 -23.00 -18.82 24.16
C ASP A 690 -24.31 -19.50 23.72
N GLY A 691 -24.36 -19.91 22.45
CA GLY A 691 -25.50 -20.62 21.86
C GLY A 691 -26.81 -19.84 22.01
N ALA A 692 -27.81 -20.46 22.65
CA ALA A 692 -29.13 -19.85 22.86
C ALA A 692 -29.10 -18.61 23.80
N ASN A 693 -28.01 -18.36 24.52
CA ASN A 693 -27.85 -17.20 25.39
C ASN A 693 -27.35 -15.95 24.64
N GLY A 694 -27.06 -16.06 23.33
CA GLY A 694 -26.62 -14.95 22.51
C GLY A 694 -25.09 -14.81 22.44
N ALA A 695 -24.62 -13.58 22.25
CA ALA A 695 -23.20 -13.25 22.12
C ALA A 695 -22.84 -11.90 22.75
N VAL A 696 -21.56 -11.71 23.05
CA VAL A 696 -20.98 -10.41 23.46
C VAL A 696 -19.88 -10.03 22.48
N LEU A 697 -19.94 -8.79 21.97
CA LEU A 697 -18.94 -8.18 21.11
C LEU A 697 -18.23 -7.06 21.88
N VAL A 698 -16.90 -6.98 21.77
CA VAL A 698 -16.06 -5.97 22.43
C VAL A 698 -15.07 -5.39 21.42
N VAL A 699 -15.12 -4.08 21.21
CA VAL A 699 -14.12 -3.34 20.41
C VAL A 699 -12.96 -2.91 21.32
N ALA A 700 -11.77 -3.47 21.08
CA ALA A 700 -10.54 -3.11 21.80
C ALA A 700 -9.70 -2.06 21.07
N ASP A 701 -9.76 -1.99 19.74
CA ASP A 701 -8.99 -1.06 18.93
C ASP A 701 -9.82 -0.54 17.75
N ALA A 702 -10.53 0.56 17.99
CA ALA A 702 -11.38 1.20 16.96
C ALA A 702 -10.56 1.90 15.87
N ASP A 703 -9.37 2.41 16.21
CA ASP A 703 -8.49 3.10 15.26
C ASP A 703 -7.94 2.12 14.23
N ARG A 704 -7.60 0.90 14.63
CA ARG A 704 -7.19 -0.17 13.70
C ARG A 704 -8.33 -0.60 12.79
N LEU A 705 -9.54 -0.76 13.33
CA LEU A 705 -10.71 -1.03 12.49
C LEU A 705 -10.94 0.11 11.48
N GLY A 706 -10.64 1.36 11.85
CA GLY A 706 -10.81 2.55 11.01
C GLY A 706 -9.63 2.91 10.07
N ALA A 707 -8.41 2.46 10.38
CA ALA A 707 -7.21 2.71 9.58
C ALA A 707 -7.28 2.07 8.18
N SER A 708 -8.18 1.10 7.98
CA SER A 708 -8.49 0.52 6.68
C SER A 708 -9.50 1.33 5.84
N SER A 709 -9.38 2.67 5.81
CA SER A 709 -10.05 3.65 4.91
C SER A 709 -11.33 4.39 5.36
N ILE A 710 -11.94 4.14 6.52
CA ILE A 710 -13.05 4.99 7.06
C ILE A 710 -13.01 5.00 8.60
N PRO A 711 -13.07 6.17 9.28
CA PRO A 711 -13.21 6.21 10.73
C PRO A 711 -14.56 5.60 11.16
N LEU A 712 -14.51 4.44 11.80
CA LEU A 712 -15.68 3.79 12.39
C LEU A 712 -16.07 4.51 13.68
N ALA A 713 -17.35 4.87 13.82
CA ALA A 713 -17.91 5.50 15.04
C ALA A 713 -18.12 4.50 16.20
N TRP A 714 -17.38 3.39 16.24
CA TRP A 714 -17.50 2.33 17.26
C TRP A 714 -16.54 2.55 18.43
N ALA A 715 -16.45 3.79 18.93
CA ALA A 715 -15.53 4.14 20.01
C ALA A 715 -15.76 3.24 21.24
N SER A 716 -14.75 2.41 21.58
CA SER A 716 -14.69 1.52 22.75
C SER A 716 -16.04 0.94 23.20
N SER A 717 -16.77 0.33 22.26
CA SER A 717 -18.15 -0.12 22.44
C SER A 717 -18.22 -1.61 22.81
N GLU A 718 -19.13 -1.97 23.73
CA GLU A 718 -19.55 -3.37 24.00
C GLU A 718 -20.99 -3.52 23.49
N ALA A 719 -21.29 -4.61 22.78
CA ALA A 719 -22.64 -4.95 22.35
C ALA A 719 -23.05 -6.34 22.85
N ARG A 720 -24.29 -6.46 23.33
CA ARG A 720 -24.90 -7.73 23.71
C ARG A 720 -25.95 -8.10 22.68
N VAL A 721 -25.75 -9.24 22.05
CA VAL A 721 -26.56 -9.67 20.92
C VAL A 721 -27.43 -10.84 21.36
N PRO A 722 -28.76 -10.77 21.24
CA PRO A 722 -29.64 -11.88 21.57
C PRO A 722 -29.50 -13.01 20.54
N ALA A 723 -29.77 -14.25 20.95
CA ALA A 723 -29.95 -15.36 20.03
C ALA A 723 -31.39 -15.37 19.48
N TYR A 724 -31.55 -15.62 18.19
CA TYR A 724 -32.85 -15.89 17.59
C TYR A 724 -33.18 -17.38 17.76
N SER A 725 -34.41 -17.69 18.21
CA SER A 725 -34.87 -19.06 18.45
C SER A 725 -36.03 -19.43 17.52
N PRO A 726 -36.03 -20.61 16.87
CA PRO A 726 -37.17 -21.07 16.10
C PRO A 726 -38.34 -21.45 17.02
N ALA A 727 -39.55 -20.95 16.71
CA ALA A 727 -40.74 -21.25 17.49
C ALA A 727 -41.09 -22.76 17.39
N GLY A 728 -41.13 -23.46 18.53
CA GLY A 728 -41.66 -24.83 18.62
C GLY A 728 -40.72 -25.97 18.22
N ALA A 729 -39.43 -25.72 17.94
CA ALA A 729 -38.46 -26.78 17.61
C ALA A 729 -37.94 -27.50 18.87
N THR A 730 -38.13 -28.82 18.97
CA THR A 730 -37.67 -29.64 20.11
C THR A 730 -36.24 -30.17 19.95
N THR A 731 -35.70 -30.20 18.72
CA THR A 731 -34.28 -30.52 18.44
C THR A 731 -33.74 -29.61 17.33
N VAL A 732 -32.63 -28.93 17.60
CA VAL A 732 -32.04 -27.90 16.72
C VAL A 732 -30.63 -28.32 16.32
N ASN A 733 -30.34 -28.42 15.02
CA ASN A 733 -28.98 -28.70 14.51
C ASN A 733 -28.20 -27.38 14.40
N ALA A 734 -27.42 -27.07 15.43
CA ALA A 734 -26.56 -25.88 15.48
C ALA A 734 -25.19 -26.06 14.79
N ASN A 735 -24.94 -27.17 14.07
CA ASN A 735 -23.72 -27.32 13.30
C ASN A 735 -23.59 -26.15 12.29
N GLY A 736 -22.41 -25.53 12.21
CA GLY A 736 -22.14 -24.39 11.34
C GLY A 736 -22.70 -23.05 11.81
N ALA A 737 -23.41 -22.99 12.95
CA ALA A 737 -23.97 -21.73 13.45
C ALA A 737 -22.88 -20.72 13.85
N GLY A 738 -21.76 -21.20 14.41
CA GLY A 738 -20.58 -20.37 14.72
C GLY A 738 -19.93 -19.82 13.45
N ASP A 739 -19.67 -20.68 12.46
CA ASP A 739 -19.12 -20.27 11.15
C ASP A 739 -20.02 -19.22 10.47
N ALA A 740 -21.33 -19.41 10.53
CA ALA A 740 -22.31 -18.46 9.99
C ALA A 740 -22.35 -17.14 10.80
N PHE A 741 -22.16 -17.19 12.12
CA PHE A 741 -22.00 -15.99 12.94
C PHE A 741 -20.78 -15.17 12.49
N VAL A 742 -19.65 -15.83 12.25
CA VAL A 742 -18.42 -15.20 11.75
C VAL A 742 -18.62 -14.59 10.37
N ALA A 743 -19.32 -15.26 9.46
CA ALA A 743 -19.67 -14.72 8.15
C ALA A 743 -20.47 -13.40 8.28
N GLY A 744 -21.43 -13.33 9.21
CA GLY A 744 -22.18 -12.11 9.47
C GLY A 744 -21.32 -10.99 10.08
N LEU A 745 -20.38 -11.32 10.98
CA LEU A 745 -19.41 -10.35 11.50
C LEU A 745 -18.54 -9.76 10.39
N ILE A 746 -17.98 -10.59 9.51
CA ILE A 746 -17.16 -10.15 8.38
C ILE A 746 -17.96 -9.24 7.46
N THR A 747 -19.18 -9.67 7.08
CA THR A 747 -20.08 -8.89 6.21
C THR A 747 -20.41 -7.54 6.83
N GLY A 748 -20.79 -7.51 8.11
CA GLY A 748 -21.09 -6.27 8.83
C GLY A 748 -19.89 -5.34 8.94
N ALA A 749 -18.71 -5.88 9.23
CA ALA A 749 -17.48 -5.10 9.33
C ALA A 749 -17.03 -4.51 7.98
N LEU A 750 -17.20 -5.24 6.87
CA LEU A 750 -16.92 -4.73 5.52
C LEU A 750 -17.91 -3.63 5.12
N ARG A 751 -19.20 -3.76 5.48
CA ARG A 751 -20.22 -2.75 5.19
C ARG A 751 -20.00 -1.46 5.96
N ALA A 752 -19.64 -1.56 7.24
CA ALA A 752 -19.32 -0.40 8.06
C ALA A 752 -18.11 0.40 7.52
N LYS A 753 -17.26 -0.22 6.69
CA LYS A 753 -16.13 0.41 5.98
C LYS A 753 -16.49 1.03 4.62
N SER A 754 -17.76 1.05 4.20
CA SER A 754 -18.20 1.68 2.94
C SER A 754 -18.75 3.10 3.16
N ASP A 755 -18.74 3.97 2.13
CA ASP A 755 -19.01 5.43 2.19
C ASP A 755 -20.37 5.86 2.82
N ASP A 756 -21.26 4.91 3.13
CA ASP A 756 -22.57 5.12 3.78
C ASP A 756 -22.53 4.93 5.32
N ALA A 757 -21.33 5.06 5.91
CA ALA A 757 -20.95 4.64 7.27
C ALA A 757 -21.67 5.30 8.46
N THR A 758 -22.68 6.16 8.26
CA THR A 758 -23.41 6.78 9.38
C THR A 758 -24.52 5.91 9.96
N SER A 759 -24.87 4.75 9.38
CA SER A 759 -25.99 3.89 9.82
C SER A 759 -25.61 2.56 10.51
N PHE A 760 -24.43 1.99 10.28
CA PHE A 760 -24.11 0.62 10.77
C PHE A 760 -23.37 0.61 12.13
N SER A 761 -24.12 0.52 13.23
CA SER A 761 -23.56 0.42 14.59
C SER A 761 -22.98 -0.98 14.91
N LEU A 762 -22.20 -1.11 15.99
CA LEU A 762 -21.72 -2.42 16.48
C LEU A 762 -22.88 -3.38 16.79
N ASP A 763 -24.02 -2.85 17.24
CA ASP A 763 -25.23 -3.63 17.51
C ASP A 763 -25.84 -4.21 16.23
N HIS A 764 -25.87 -3.45 15.13
CA HIS A 764 -26.30 -3.95 13.82
C HIS A 764 -25.39 -5.08 13.31
N VAL A 765 -24.07 -4.93 13.46
CA VAL A 765 -23.11 -6.00 13.10
C VAL A 765 -23.37 -7.25 13.92
N GLY A 766 -23.61 -7.09 15.22
CA GLY A 766 -23.97 -8.18 16.11
C GLY A 766 -25.26 -8.89 15.69
N LYS A 767 -26.34 -8.15 15.46
CA LYS A 767 -27.62 -8.68 15.03
C LYS A 767 -27.54 -9.39 13.67
N LEU A 768 -26.79 -8.84 12.71
CA LEU A 768 -26.51 -9.50 11.43
C LEU A 768 -25.81 -10.85 11.63
N ALA A 769 -24.81 -10.90 12.51
CA ALA A 769 -24.13 -12.15 12.86
C ALA A 769 -25.06 -13.18 13.52
N ALA A 770 -25.89 -12.76 14.48
CA ALA A 770 -26.86 -13.64 15.11
C ALA A 770 -27.93 -14.14 14.11
N LEU A 771 -28.36 -13.29 13.17
CA LEU A 771 -29.29 -13.67 12.12
C LEU A 771 -28.67 -14.66 11.15
N ALA A 772 -27.42 -14.47 10.73
CA ALA A 772 -26.71 -15.43 9.88
C ALA A 772 -26.62 -16.81 10.54
N ALA A 773 -26.28 -16.85 11.83
CA ALA A 773 -26.29 -18.09 12.63
C ALA A 773 -27.68 -18.74 12.67
N TYR A 774 -28.72 -17.93 12.84
CA TYR A 774 -30.10 -18.38 12.85
C TYR A 774 -30.56 -18.97 11.52
N LEU A 775 -30.30 -18.29 10.41
CA LEU A 775 -30.64 -18.76 9.06
C LEU A 775 -30.00 -20.12 8.77
N ARG A 776 -28.76 -20.32 9.22
CA ARG A 776 -28.06 -21.60 9.14
C ARG A 776 -28.72 -22.69 9.98
N VAL A 777 -29.25 -22.34 11.15
CA VAL A 777 -29.94 -23.25 12.06
C VAL A 777 -31.29 -23.72 11.49
N VAL A 778 -32.09 -22.79 10.96
CA VAL A 778 -33.42 -23.10 10.39
C VAL A 778 -33.35 -23.60 8.95
N ARG A 779 -32.18 -23.59 8.33
CA ARG A 779 -31.96 -23.94 6.92
C ARG A 779 -32.81 -23.09 5.98
N ALA A 780 -32.85 -21.78 6.25
CA ALA A 780 -33.53 -20.82 5.39
C ALA A 780 -32.86 -20.76 4.01
N PRO A 781 -33.61 -20.43 2.93
CA PRO A 781 -33.02 -20.14 1.64
C PRO A 781 -32.09 -18.91 1.71
N PRO A 782 -31.18 -18.74 0.74
CA PRO A 782 -30.36 -17.53 0.61
C PRO A 782 -31.25 -16.28 0.57
N MET A 783 -30.82 -15.21 1.23
CA MET A 783 -31.54 -13.93 1.23
C MET A 783 -30.62 -12.80 0.78
N HIS A 784 -31.20 -11.80 0.12
CA HIS A 784 -30.45 -10.60 -0.24
C HIS A 784 -30.12 -9.78 1.02
N LEU A 785 -28.90 -9.26 1.07
CA LEU A 785 -28.43 -8.47 2.21
C LEU A 785 -29.27 -7.21 2.46
N SER A 786 -29.81 -6.59 1.40
CA SER A 786 -30.74 -5.45 1.53
C SER A 786 -31.97 -5.84 2.34
N ASP A 787 -32.56 -6.99 2.04
CA ASP A 787 -33.77 -7.48 2.70
C ASP A 787 -33.50 -7.81 4.17
N ILE A 788 -32.28 -8.29 4.44
CA ILE A 788 -31.79 -8.54 5.80
C ILE A 788 -31.65 -7.23 6.59
N VAL A 789 -31.01 -6.21 6.00
CA VAL A 789 -30.81 -4.92 6.65
C VAL A 789 -32.15 -4.22 6.88
N ASP A 790 -33.03 -4.20 5.88
CA ASP A 790 -34.38 -3.64 6.00
C ASP A 790 -35.20 -4.35 7.10
N ALA A 791 -35.04 -5.67 7.23
CA ALA A 791 -35.69 -6.44 8.30
C ALA A 791 -35.12 -6.12 9.69
N LEU A 792 -33.83 -5.83 9.80
CA LEU A 792 -33.18 -5.41 11.05
C LEU A 792 -33.60 -3.99 11.45
N ASP A 793 -33.65 -3.05 10.50
CA ASP A 793 -34.07 -1.68 10.74
C ASP A 793 -35.57 -1.59 11.12
N ALA A 794 -36.42 -2.41 10.48
CA ALA A 794 -37.83 -2.51 10.81
C ALA A 794 -38.09 -3.10 12.21
N ALA A 795 -37.23 -4.01 12.65
CA ALA A 795 -37.26 -4.58 14.00
C ALA A 795 -36.94 -3.54 15.08
N ASP A 796 -35.95 -2.67 14.84
CA ASP A 796 -35.55 -1.61 15.77
C ASP A 796 -36.55 -0.46 15.84
N ALA A 797 -37.38 -0.26 14.79
CA ALA A 797 -38.49 0.70 14.79
C ALA A 797 -39.73 0.26 15.60
N GLY A 798 -39.68 -0.88 16.31
CA GLY A 798 -40.75 -1.32 17.22
C GLY A 798 -41.89 -2.13 16.58
N ASN A 799 -41.73 -2.59 15.33
CA ASN A 799 -42.70 -3.44 14.67
C ASN A 799 -42.52 -4.91 15.11
N ARG A 800 -43.41 -5.41 15.98
CA ARG A 800 -43.36 -6.78 16.53
C ARG A 800 -43.83 -7.83 15.52
N SER A 801 -42.99 -8.14 14.53
CA SER A 801 -42.87 -9.43 13.82
C SER A 801 -42.17 -9.16 12.48
N ILE A 802 -41.01 -9.75 12.25
CA ILE A 802 -40.43 -9.81 10.90
C ILE A 802 -41.26 -10.88 10.17
N LEU A 803 -42.18 -10.46 9.30
CA LEU A 803 -42.85 -11.33 8.34
C LEU A 803 -42.03 -11.30 7.06
N LEU A 804 -41.23 -12.35 6.83
CA LEU A 804 -40.73 -12.63 5.49
C LEU A 804 -41.85 -13.37 4.77
N ASP A 805 -42.72 -12.61 4.09
CA ASP A 805 -43.78 -13.20 3.24
C ASP A 805 -43.13 -13.85 2.01
N ASP A 806 -42.96 -15.17 2.07
CA ASP A 806 -42.93 -16.02 0.87
C ASP A 806 -44.06 -17.04 1.04
N GLU A 807 -45.04 -17.04 0.12
CA GLU A 807 -46.26 -17.87 0.15
C GLU A 807 -45.99 -19.39 0.13
N SER A 808 -44.75 -19.83 0.28
CA SER A 808 -44.34 -21.24 0.27
C SER A 808 -43.76 -21.78 1.59
N ALA A 809 -43.56 -20.97 2.64
CA ALA A 809 -43.02 -21.48 3.92
C ALA A 809 -43.64 -20.81 5.17
N HIS A 810 -44.40 -21.58 5.94
CA HIS A 810 -44.87 -21.19 7.27
C HIS A 810 -43.70 -21.08 8.28
N SER A 811 -43.11 -19.90 8.45
CA SER A 811 -42.30 -19.58 9.64
C SER A 811 -42.37 -18.09 9.98
N SER A 812 -43.15 -17.74 11.02
CA SER A 812 -43.21 -16.39 11.60
C SER A 812 -42.13 -16.21 12.68
N PHE A 813 -41.38 -15.09 12.67
CA PHE A 813 -40.36 -14.76 13.68
C PHE A 813 -40.92 -13.82 14.77
N VAL A 814 -40.56 -14.06 16.03
CA VAL A 814 -40.87 -13.17 17.17
C VAL A 814 -39.56 -12.79 17.85
N LEU A 815 -39.26 -11.49 17.92
CA LEU A 815 -38.14 -10.97 18.72
C LEU A 815 -38.46 -11.18 20.21
N PRO A 816 -37.54 -11.75 21.01
CA PRO A 816 -37.73 -11.81 22.45
C PRO A 816 -37.73 -10.39 23.05
N PRO A 817 -38.51 -10.12 24.12
CA PRO A 817 -38.49 -8.83 24.80
C PRO A 817 -37.09 -8.54 25.38
N GLU A 818 -36.71 -7.26 25.41
CA GLU A 818 -35.47 -6.77 26.02
C GLU A 818 -35.27 -7.38 27.41
N LEU A 819 -34.09 -7.97 27.65
CA LEU A 819 -33.73 -8.47 28.98
C LEU A 819 -33.68 -7.28 29.96
N PRO A 820 -34.40 -7.31 31.09
CA PRO A 820 -34.35 -6.23 32.06
C PRO A 820 -32.94 -6.08 32.62
N ILE A 821 -32.49 -4.83 32.72
CA ILE A 821 -31.24 -4.44 33.37
C ILE A 821 -31.30 -4.94 34.82
N ALA A 822 -30.60 -6.03 35.13
CA ALA A 822 -30.46 -6.49 36.50
C ALA A 822 -29.56 -5.50 37.25
N GLU A 823 -30.16 -4.68 38.11
CA GLU A 823 -29.43 -3.83 39.05
C GLU A 823 -28.48 -4.69 39.89
N ARG A 824 -27.25 -4.17 40.08
CA ARG A 824 -26.22 -4.77 40.94
C ARG A 824 -26.82 -5.22 42.27
N PRO A 825 -26.67 -6.50 42.69
CA PRO A 825 -26.93 -6.84 44.08
C PRO A 825 -25.88 -6.14 44.97
N PRO A 826 -26.28 -5.60 46.14
CA PRO A 826 -25.34 -4.94 47.04
C PRO A 826 -24.31 -5.96 47.57
N PRO A 827 -23.10 -5.49 47.96
CA PRO A 827 -22.04 -6.37 48.45
C PRO A 827 -22.49 -7.09 49.71
N ARG A 828 -22.47 -8.43 49.68
CA ARG A 828 -22.71 -9.25 50.87
C ARG A 828 -21.54 -9.10 51.84
N GLN A 829 -21.85 -8.64 53.05
CA GLN A 829 -21.02 -8.81 54.25
C GLN A 829 -21.15 -10.25 54.76
N ASP A 830 -20.00 -10.82 55.13
CA ASP A 830 -19.72 -11.92 56.07
C ASP A 830 -20.50 -13.24 56.00
N ALA A 831 -19.79 -14.33 55.67
CA ALA A 831 -19.91 -15.64 56.33
C ALA A 831 -18.69 -16.57 56.02
N PRO A 832 -18.38 -17.55 56.89
CA PRO A 832 -17.02 -17.97 57.29
C PRO A 832 -16.44 -19.18 56.52
N PRO A 833 -15.16 -19.58 56.75
CA PRO A 833 -14.47 -20.54 55.89
C PRO A 833 -14.79 -21.99 56.28
N GLY A 834 -14.96 -22.84 55.26
CA GLY A 834 -15.14 -24.28 55.42
C GLY A 834 -14.99 -25.02 54.09
N LEU A 835 -13.81 -25.64 53.92
CA LEU A 835 -13.43 -26.66 52.93
C LEU A 835 -14.27 -27.95 53.05
N PRO A 836 -14.16 -28.94 52.13
CA PRO A 836 -13.22 -29.05 51.00
C PRO A 836 -13.85 -28.93 49.61
#